data_AF-A0A212EV54-F1
#
_entry.id   AF-A0A212EV54-F1
#
_cell.length_a   1.000
_cell.length_b   1.000
_cell.length_c   1.000
_cell.angle_alpha   90.00
_cell.angle_beta   90.00
_cell.angle_gamma   90.00
#
_symmetry.space_group_name_H-M   'P 1'
#
loop_
_entity.id
_entity.type
_entity.pdbx_description
1 polymer ?
#
loop_
_entity_poly.entity_id
_entity_poly.type
_entity_poly.pdbx_seq_one_letter_code
_entity_poly.pdbx_strand_id
1 'polypeptide(L)'
;MNKLTSYSVKEIHKCFRDKILTPTSFVDLCLQRAKQTNFLNAFVTLTDEIAEDQAVDSEKRVYINKKTRPLEGITIAIKDNFCTKNIPTTCASNMLKNFTPTYDATVYSRLIDAGACLIGKTNLDEFAMGAGTVDSIFGPTRNPWQYDNDWRISGGSSGGSAVAVASGTCVAAIGSDTGGSTRNPAALCGVVGLKPTYGLVSRYGLIPLVNSMDVPGILARNVDDVSLVLNAIAGPDVFDSTTIKKDFKSLVVNDVDLSRIRIGIPKEYRCEGMSEEVVDVWKEVADLLENEKCSVESVSLPHTSVSIAVYSILNQCEVASNMARYDGLEYGLRTSEEYSTEELYASSRSEGFNNVVRSRIFAGNYFLLTRNYEKYFLKALKLRRLISDDFKKVFNDGIDILLTPSTLSDAPLYTDFVSKHNRDQCALQDYCTQPANMVGIPALSLPIRLSKNNLPLSIQLMGPNLSEELLLTVAKKIETILTAETLNKLKISPESLPQRCQILLQQVSESQISLEIEDLDPTSIALIRNKELTEKLTDDYEILKLQQKNAELQLSIDRNKKFIDNLKLELENSRKSLAHQNPNPANIHDHIKQLKQKLASYEDSYEKAKAKYHTLSLPEVILPKALSSQVTTLTELKQEEAVLKQRADDLALVEEAREVFSRLRK
;
A
#
# COMPACT_ATOMS: atom_id res chain seq x y z
N MET A 1 8.25 -1.06 13.39
CA MET A 1 7.01 -1.24 12.58
C MET A 1 5.82 -1.03 13.51
N ASN A 2 4.74 -0.36 13.09
CA ASN A 2 3.52 -0.31 13.90
C ASN A 2 2.89 -1.72 13.89
N LYS A 3 2.60 -2.29 15.06
CA LYS A 3 2.11 -3.67 15.20
C LYS A 3 0.79 -3.91 14.44
N LEU A 4 -0.03 -2.86 14.28
CA LEU A 4 -1.35 -2.97 13.66
C LEU A 4 -1.28 -3.08 12.13
N THR A 5 -0.32 -2.41 11.48
CA THR A 5 -0.12 -2.51 10.03
C THR A 5 0.49 -3.84 9.58
N SER A 6 0.99 -4.64 10.52
CA SER A 6 1.52 -5.98 10.25
C SER A 6 0.49 -7.11 10.38
N TYR A 7 -0.73 -6.83 10.85
CA TYR A 7 -1.77 -7.85 11.02
C TYR A 7 -2.17 -8.50 9.69
N SER A 8 -2.55 -9.77 9.77
CA SER A 8 -3.18 -10.53 8.70
C SER A 8 -4.61 -10.04 8.44
N VAL A 9 -5.20 -10.42 7.30
CA VAL A 9 -6.61 -10.10 6.99
C VAL A 9 -7.53 -10.59 8.10
N LYS A 10 -7.30 -11.81 8.61
CA LYS A 10 -8.11 -12.42 9.68
C LYS A 10 -8.04 -11.62 10.99
N GLU A 11 -6.85 -11.15 11.36
CA GLU A 11 -6.66 -10.32 12.57
C GLU A 11 -7.30 -8.94 12.41
N ILE A 12 -7.17 -8.31 11.24
CA ILE A 12 -7.79 -7.02 10.94
C ILE A 12 -9.32 -7.12 11.01
N HIS A 13 -9.90 -8.14 10.38
CA HIS A 13 -11.34 -8.40 10.46
C HIS A 13 -11.80 -8.70 11.88
N LYS A 14 -10.97 -9.36 12.70
CA LYS A 14 -11.25 -9.52 14.13
C LYS A 14 -11.27 -8.16 14.84
N CYS A 15 -10.28 -7.31 14.61
CA CYS A 15 -10.26 -5.95 15.16
C CYS A 15 -11.47 -5.11 14.72
N PHE A 16 -11.97 -5.29 13.49
CA PHE A 16 -13.20 -4.64 13.03
C PHE A 16 -14.43 -5.13 13.79
N ARG A 17 -14.58 -6.46 13.98
CA ARG A 17 -15.70 -7.01 14.77
C ARG A 17 -15.65 -6.54 16.23
N ASP A 18 -14.45 -6.52 16.80
CA ASP A 18 -14.20 -6.15 18.20
C ASP A 18 -14.15 -4.61 18.38
N LYS A 19 -14.31 -3.83 17.29
CA LYS A 19 -14.23 -2.35 17.25
C LYS A 19 -12.93 -1.76 17.80
N ILE A 20 -11.86 -2.56 17.82
CA ILE A 20 -10.49 -2.11 18.14
C ILE A 20 -9.94 -1.24 17.00
N LEU A 21 -10.30 -1.59 15.76
CA LEU A 21 -10.06 -0.80 14.57
C LEU A 21 -11.36 -0.66 13.80
N THR A 22 -11.47 0.39 13.00
CA THR A 22 -12.48 0.50 11.95
C THR A 22 -11.81 0.49 10.58
N PRO A 23 -12.52 0.14 9.49
CA PRO A 23 -11.98 0.24 8.14
C PRO A 23 -11.34 1.59 7.84
N THR A 24 -12.00 2.70 8.20
CA THR A 24 -11.47 4.07 8.02
C THR A 24 -10.15 4.25 8.78
N SER A 25 -10.13 3.92 10.08
CA SER A 25 -8.92 4.09 10.90
C SER A 25 -7.74 3.23 10.44
N PHE A 26 -8.01 2.05 9.85
CA PHE A 26 -6.98 1.15 9.35
C PHE A 26 -6.42 1.65 8.01
N VAL A 27 -7.28 2.12 7.11
CA VAL A 27 -6.87 2.74 5.84
C VAL A 27 -6.04 4.00 6.12
N ASP A 28 -6.48 4.87 7.03
CA ASP A 28 -5.71 6.06 7.45
C ASP A 28 -4.32 5.69 7.95
N LEU A 29 -4.22 4.63 8.75
CA LEU A 29 -2.95 4.16 9.29
C LEU A 29 -2.01 3.68 8.17
N CYS A 30 -2.54 2.97 7.18
CA CYS A 30 -1.80 2.52 6.00
C CYS A 30 -1.36 3.69 5.10
N LEU A 31 -2.23 4.69 4.87
CA LEU A 31 -1.87 5.91 4.13
C LEU A 31 -0.79 6.73 4.85
N GLN A 32 -0.91 6.89 6.17
CA GLN A 32 0.13 7.51 6.99
C GLN A 32 1.45 6.75 6.89
N ARG A 33 1.38 5.41 6.90
CA ARG A 33 2.56 4.56 6.72
C ARG A 33 3.19 4.78 5.35
N ALA A 34 2.39 4.83 4.28
CA ALA A 34 2.84 5.12 2.92
C ALA A 34 3.66 6.42 2.87
N LYS A 35 3.12 7.49 3.47
CA LYS A 35 3.76 8.81 3.56
C LYS A 35 5.07 8.75 4.35
N GLN A 36 5.10 8.05 5.48
CA GLN A 36 6.30 7.87 6.30
C GLN A 36 7.41 7.08 5.59
N THR A 37 7.03 6.09 4.77
CA THR A 37 7.99 5.24 4.04
C THR A 37 8.19 5.68 2.59
N ASN A 38 7.80 6.92 2.24
CA ASN A 38 7.91 7.45 0.88
C ASN A 38 9.35 7.39 0.34
N PHE A 39 10.36 7.49 1.21
CA PHE A 39 11.79 7.36 0.86
C PHE A 39 12.17 5.98 0.27
N LEU A 40 11.34 4.94 0.46
CA LEU A 40 11.52 3.63 -0.18
C LEU A 40 11.03 3.63 -1.63
N ASN A 41 10.27 4.64 -2.05
CA ASN A 41 9.75 4.82 -3.40
C ASN A 41 8.96 3.61 -3.91
N ALA A 42 8.06 3.10 -3.07
CA ALA A 42 7.23 1.93 -3.40
C ALA A 42 6.04 2.27 -4.31
N PHE A 43 5.61 3.53 -4.35
CA PHE A 43 4.42 3.99 -5.08
C PHE A 43 4.79 5.01 -6.15
N VAL A 44 4.19 4.87 -7.34
CA VAL A 44 4.17 5.91 -8.39
C VAL A 44 3.05 6.90 -8.11
N THR A 45 1.92 6.41 -7.61
CA THR A 45 0.73 7.23 -7.32
C THR A 45 0.07 6.69 -6.06
N LEU A 46 -0.12 7.55 -5.06
CA LEU A 46 -1.01 7.27 -3.93
C LEU A 46 -2.43 7.70 -4.28
N THR A 47 -3.42 7.01 -3.72
CA THR A 47 -4.84 7.23 -4.02
C THR A 47 -5.64 7.52 -2.76
N ASP A 48 -5.17 8.50 -1.97
CA ASP A 48 -5.72 8.89 -0.66
C ASP A 48 -7.25 9.03 -0.68
N GLU A 49 -7.80 9.89 -1.54
CA GLU A 49 -9.26 10.13 -1.63
C GLU A 49 -10.05 8.85 -1.95
N ILE A 50 -9.55 8.05 -2.89
CA ILE A 50 -10.20 6.78 -3.29
C ILE A 50 -10.15 5.77 -2.15
N ALA A 51 -9.02 5.69 -1.45
CA ALA A 51 -8.83 4.79 -0.32
C ALA A 51 -9.80 5.16 0.81
N GLU A 52 -9.88 6.45 1.14
CA GLU A 52 -10.76 7.00 2.19
C GLU A 52 -12.24 6.75 1.87
N ASP A 53 -12.68 7.04 0.64
CA ASP A 53 -14.06 6.78 0.19
C ASP A 53 -14.41 5.29 0.27
N GLN A 54 -13.51 4.42 -0.20
CA GLN A 54 -13.69 2.97 -0.11
C GLN A 54 -13.73 2.48 1.35
N ALA A 55 -12.96 3.12 2.24
CA ALA A 55 -12.92 2.80 3.65
C ALA A 55 -14.24 3.18 4.36
N VAL A 56 -14.77 4.36 4.07
CA VAL A 56 -16.07 4.84 4.58
C VAL A 56 -17.18 3.89 4.14
N ASP A 57 -17.18 3.49 2.86
CA ASP A 57 -18.18 2.56 2.35
C ASP A 57 -18.04 1.15 2.93
N SER A 58 -16.81 0.70 3.19
CA SER A 58 -16.54 -0.53 3.92
C SER A 58 -17.06 -0.45 5.36
N GLU A 59 -16.81 0.66 6.05
CA GLU A 59 -17.26 0.88 7.42
C GLU A 59 -18.79 0.85 7.54
N LYS A 60 -19.51 1.51 6.60
CA LYS A 60 -20.97 1.38 6.48
C LYS A 60 -21.39 -0.08 6.29
N ARG A 61 -20.70 -0.85 5.44
CA ARG A 61 -21.01 -2.28 5.23
C ARG A 61 -20.81 -3.12 6.48
N VAL A 62 -19.74 -2.87 7.23
CA VAL A 62 -19.42 -3.58 8.48
C VAL A 62 -20.43 -3.26 9.58
N TYR A 63 -20.65 -1.98 9.90
CA TYR A 63 -21.37 -1.60 11.12
C TYR A 63 -22.86 -1.28 10.91
N ILE A 64 -23.25 -0.81 9.73
CA ILE A 64 -24.65 -0.44 9.43
C ILE A 64 -25.34 -1.60 8.72
N ASN A 65 -24.80 -2.03 7.57
CA ASN A 65 -25.45 -3.05 6.73
C ASN A 65 -25.20 -4.48 7.22
N LYS A 66 -24.22 -4.68 8.11
CA LYS A 66 -23.79 -5.99 8.63
C LYS A 66 -23.54 -7.03 7.53
N LYS A 67 -22.98 -6.59 6.40
CA LYS A 67 -22.73 -7.42 5.21
C LYS A 67 -21.28 -7.24 4.77
N THR A 68 -20.39 -8.04 5.36
CA THR A 68 -18.96 -8.03 5.07
C THR A 68 -18.62 -8.90 3.87
N ARG A 69 -17.67 -8.44 3.07
CA ARG A 69 -17.05 -9.20 1.96
C ARG A 69 -15.71 -9.83 2.38
N PRO A 70 -15.14 -10.76 1.59
CA PRO A 70 -13.92 -11.48 1.98
C PRO A 70 -12.69 -10.60 2.24
N LEU A 71 -12.59 -9.43 1.60
CA LEU A 71 -11.49 -8.47 1.77
C LEU A 71 -12.02 -7.11 2.29
N GLU A 72 -13.15 -7.10 3.00
CA GLU A 72 -13.78 -5.86 3.47
C GLU A 72 -12.81 -4.99 4.27
N GLY A 73 -12.58 -3.76 3.80
CA GLY A 73 -11.72 -2.77 4.46
C GLY A 73 -10.23 -3.11 4.44
N ILE A 74 -9.82 -4.13 3.68
CA ILE A 74 -8.42 -4.55 3.59
C ILE A 74 -7.68 -3.69 2.58
N THR A 75 -6.55 -3.13 3.00
CA THR A 75 -5.72 -2.27 2.16
C THR A 75 -4.90 -3.08 1.17
N ILE A 76 -5.01 -2.70 -0.11
CA ILE A 76 -4.28 -3.31 -1.21
C ILE A 76 -3.51 -2.28 -2.02
N ALA A 77 -2.45 -2.71 -2.68
CA ALA A 77 -1.75 -1.94 -3.69
C ALA A 77 -1.73 -2.68 -5.03
N ILE A 78 -1.71 -1.96 -6.15
CA ILE A 78 -1.70 -2.58 -7.49
C ILE A 78 -0.51 -2.05 -8.28
N LYS A 79 0.26 -2.94 -8.91
CA LYS A 79 1.37 -2.55 -9.79
C LYS A 79 0.92 -1.62 -10.91
N ASP A 80 1.73 -0.61 -11.22
CA ASP A 80 1.36 0.46 -12.15
C ASP A 80 1.37 0.06 -13.65
N ASN A 81 1.38 -1.24 -13.94
CA ASN A 81 1.08 -1.79 -15.26
C ASN A 81 -0.32 -2.44 -15.33
N PHE A 82 -1.15 -2.30 -14.30
CA PHE A 82 -2.57 -2.64 -14.35
C PHE A 82 -3.39 -1.36 -14.54
N CYS A 83 -4.31 -1.39 -15.50
CA CYS A 83 -5.24 -0.31 -15.76
C CYS A 83 -6.25 -0.18 -14.61
N THR A 84 -6.45 1.06 -14.19
CA THR A 84 -7.37 1.45 -13.12
C THR A 84 -8.08 2.70 -13.61
N LYS A 85 -9.39 2.64 -13.76
CA LYS A 85 -10.19 3.69 -14.39
C LYS A 85 -10.00 5.01 -13.67
N ASN A 86 -9.69 6.06 -14.43
CA ASN A 86 -9.46 7.42 -13.96
C ASN A 86 -8.27 7.59 -12.99
N ILE A 87 -7.40 6.58 -12.84
CA ILE A 87 -6.17 6.66 -12.05
C ILE A 87 -5.00 6.45 -13.03
N PRO A 88 -3.95 7.30 -13.02
CA PRO A 88 -2.82 7.13 -13.92
C PRO A 88 -2.24 5.70 -13.91
N THR A 89 -1.92 5.19 -15.10
CA THR A 89 -1.21 3.92 -15.30
C THR A 89 -0.03 4.19 -16.22
N THR A 90 1.18 4.24 -15.67
CA THR A 90 2.35 4.77 -16.38
C THR A 90 3.35 3.70 -16.81
N CYS A 91 3.23 2.48 -16.28
CA CYS A 91 4.23 1.43 -16.45
C CYS A 91 5.66 1.87 -16.06
N ALA A 92 5.80 2.86 -15.17
CA ALA A 92 7.06 3.50 -14.83
C ALA A 92 7.84 4.02 -16.06
N SER A 93 7.12 4.46 -17.10
CA SER A 93 7.69 4.91 -18.38
C SER A 93 7.29 6.34 -18.72
N ASN A 94 8.19 7.06 -19.39
CA ASN A 94 7.88 8.37 -19.96
C ASN A 94 6.81 8.25 -21.06
N MET A 95 6.77 7.12 -21.78
CA MET A 95 5.79 6.82 -22.81
C MET A 95 4.34 6.90 -22.32
N LEU A 96 4.07 6.51 -21.07
CA LEU A 96 2.71 6.46 -20.51
C LEU A 96 2.54 7.38 -19.30
N LYS A 97 3.47 8.31 -19.05
CA LYS A 97 3.45 9.20 -17.88
C LYS A 97 2.11 9.96 -17.71
N ASN A 98 1.45 10.30 -18.81
CA ASN A 98 0.18 11.02 -18.83
C ASN A 98 -1.03 10.12 -19.18
N PHE A 99 -0.86 8.80 -19.23
CA PHE A 99 -1.93 7.87 -19.60
C PHE A 99 -2.86 7.62 -18.40
N THR A 100 -4.14 7.94 -18.59
CA THR A 100 -5.21 7.67 -17.62
C THR A 100 -6.24 6.73 -18.29
N PRO A 101 -6.32 5.45 -17.90
CA PRO A 101 -7.25 4.50 -18.49
C PRO A 101 -8.71 4.87 -18.22
N THR A 102 -9.60 4.55 -19.17
CA THR A 102 -11.06 4.72 -19.03
C THR A 102 -11.77 3.46 -18.53
N TYR A 103 -11.01 2.42 -18.20
CA TYR A 103 -11.48 1.10 -17.80
C TYR A 103 -10.60 0.50 -16.70
N ASP A 104 -11.16 -0.47 -15.99
CA ASP A 104 -10.48 -1.23 -14.94
C ASP A 104 -9.93 -2.55 -15.49
N ALA A 105 -8.76 -2.96 -15.00
CA ALA A 105 -8.32 -4.33 -15.12
C ALA A 105 -9.24 -5.26 -14.32
N THR A 106 -9.52 -6.44 -14.85
CA THR A 106 -10.44 -7.40 -14.20
C THR A 106 -10.00 -7.75 -12.78
N VAL A 107 -8.69 -7.86 -12.55
CA VAL A 107 -8.11 -8.10 -11.22
C VAL A 107 -8.48 -7.00 -10.24
N TYR A 108 -8.41 -5.73 -10.68
CA TYR A 108 -8.78 -4.61 -9.82
C TYR A 108 -10.28 -4.58 -9.53
N SER A 109 -11.14 -4.73 -10.55
CA SER A 109 -12.60 -4.80 -10.35
C SER A 109 -12.98 -5.87 -9.33
N ARG A 110 -12.41 -7.08 -9.46
CA ARG A 110 -12.68 -8.19 -8.53
C ARG A 110 -12.25 -7.90 -7.09
N LEU A 111 -11.15 -7.19 -6.88
CA LEU A 111 -10.70 -6.81 -5.54
C LEU A 111 -11.63 -5.79 -4.88
N ILE A 112 -12.08 -4.80 -5.64
CA ILE A 112 -13.07 -3.82 -5.14
C ILE A 112 -14.41 -4.50 -4.86
N ASP A 113 -14.84 -5.43 -5.72
CA ASP A 113 -16.04 -6.25 -5.48
C ASP A 113 -15.89 -7.12 -4.21
N ALA A 114 -14.68 -7.57 -3.88
CA ALA A 114 -14.36 -8.26 -2.64
C ALA A 114 -14.23 -7.34 -1.41
N GLY A 115 -14.35 -6.01 -1.59
CA GLY A 115 -14.39 -5.02 -0.51
C GLY A 115 -13.03 -4.41 -0.14
N ALA A 116 -12.00 -4.62 -0.97
CA ALA A 116 -10.66 -4.08 -0.72
C ALA A 116 -10.59 -2.56 -0.96
N CYS A 117 -9.65 -1.90 -0.28
CA CYS A 117 -9.38 -0.46 -0.40
C CYS A 117 -8.01 -0.24 -1.09
N LEU A 118 -7.97 0.51 -2.18
CA LEU A 118 -6.76 0.79 -2.96
C LEU A 118 -5.95 1.91 -2.33
N ILE A 119 -4.75 1.60 -1.84
CA ILE A 119 -3.79 2.58 -1.31
C ILE A 119 -3.04 3.33 -2.43
N GLY A 120 -2.77 2.65 -3.54
CA GLY A 120 -2.14 3.27 -4.69
C GLY A 120 -1.54 2.32 -5.71
N LYS A 121 -0.89 2.92 -6.70
CA LYS A 121 -0.20 2.28 -7.82
C LYS A 121 1.29 2.11 -7.50
N THR A 122 1.78 0.87 -7.46
CA THR A 122 3.16 0.58 -7.03
C THR A 122 4.16 0.69 -8.16
N ASN A 123 5.37 1.12 -7.82
CA ASN A 123 6.51 1.27 -8.73
C ASN A 123 7.00 -0.09 -9.27
N LEU A 124 7.67 -0.05 -10.42
CA LEU A 124 8.12 -1.19 -11.19
C LEU A 124 9.31 -0.83 -12.09
N ASP A 125 10.04 -1.83 -12.59
CA ASP A 125 10.92 -1.60 -13.76
C ASP A 125 10.06 -1.20 -14.97
N GLU A 126 10.59 -0.30 -15.81
CA GLU A 126 9.85 0.24 -16.96
C GLU A 126 9.25 -0.88 -17.83
N PHE A 127 7.94 -0.84 -18.05
CA PHE A 127 7.17 -1.88 -18.77
C PHE A 127 7.42 -3.31 -18.26
N ALA A 128 7.67 -3.46 -16.97
CA ALA A 128 8.02 -4.72 -16.31
C ALA A 128 9.35 -5.35 -16.78
N MET A 129 10.23 -4.59 -17.46
CA MET A 129 11.48 -5.07 -18.06
C MET A 129 12.69 -4.88 -17.14
N GLY A 130 12.80 -5.70 -16.11
CA GLY A 130 13.97 -5.69 -15.22
C GLY A 130 13.79 -6.62 -14.02
N ALA A 131 14.84 -6.69 -13.19
CA ALA A 131 14.91 -7.57 -12.04
C ALA A 131 15.32 -6.83 -10.74
N GLY A 132 15.27 -5.50 -10.72
CA GLY A 132 15.74 -4.69 -9.58
C GLY A 132 14.83 -3.54 -9.16
N THR A 133 13.85 -3.15 -9.98
CA THR A 133 13.05 -1.93 -9.82
C THR A 133 13.95 -0.69 -9.70
N VAL A 134 14.96 -0.62 -10.58
CA VAL A 134 15.96 0.45 -10.62
C VAL A 134 15.82 1.34 -11.85
N ASP A 135 15.15 0.85 -12.89
CA ASP A 135 15.04 1.50 -14.21
C ASP A 135 13.77 2.37 -14.35
N SER A 136 13.02 2.59 -13.27
CA SER A 136 11.80 3.41 -13.25
C SER A 136 12.08 4.88 -13.50
N ILE A 137 11.26 5.56 -14.31
CA ILE A 137 11.36 7.03 -14.48
C ILE A 137 11.02 7.82 -13.19
N PHE A 138 10.39 7.16 -12.21
CA PHE A 138 10.06 7.74 -10.90
C PHE A 138 11.18 7.47 -9.87
N GLY A 139 12.31 6.90 -10.30
CA GLY A 139 13.44 6.53 -9.46
C GLY A 139 13.35 5.11 -8.91
N PRO A 140 14.45 4.60 -8.33
CA PRO A 140 14.55 3.22 -7.87
C PRO A 140 13.70 2.96 -6.62
N THR A 141 13.15 1.76 -6.48
CA THR A 141 12.53 1.28 -5.22
C THR A 141 13.59 0.62 -4.34
N ARG A 142 13.69 1.09 -3.09
CA ARG A 142 14.68 0.59 -2.11
C ARG A 142 14.11 -0.51 -1.24
N ASN A 143 14.94 -1.51 -0.92
CA ASN A 143 14.55 -2.63 -0.08
C ASN A 143 14.42 -2.20 1.41
N PRO A 144 13.30 -2.53 2.09
CA PRO A 144 13.05 -2.11 3.48
C PRO A 144 14.00 -2.76 4.50
N TRP A 145 14.73 -3.82 4.15
CA TRP A 145 15.70 -4.46 5.02
C TRP A 145 17.02 -3.70 5.12
N GLN A 146 17.39 -2.96 4.07
CA GLN A 146 18.55 -2.06 4.05
C GLN A 146 18.36 -1.02 2.93
N TYR A 147 17.98 0.19 3.31
CA TYR A 147 17.56 1.29 2.41
C TYR A 147 18.43 2.57 2.50
N ASP A 148 19.33 2.62 3.49
CA ASP A 148 20.31 3.69 3.69
C ASP A 148 21.62 3.39 2.93
N ASN A 149 22.53 4.37 2.83
CA ASN A 149 23.83 4.26 2.15
C ASN A 149 23.76 3.53 0.80
N ASP A 150 24.71 2.68 0.45
CA ASP A 150 24.57 1.72 -0.66
C ASP A 150 23.52 0.67 -0.28
N TRP A 151 22.28 0.92 -0.71
CA TRP A 151 21.10 0.16 -0.33
C TRP A 151 20.99 -1.16 -1.11
N ARG A 152 20.07 -2.03 -0.69
CA ARG A 152 19.78 -3.29 -1.41
C ARG A 152 18.65 -3.10 -2.42
N ILE A 153 18.75 -3.76 -3.58
CA ILE A 153 17.64 -3.77 -4.53
C ILE A 153 16.41 -4.47 -3.95
N SER A 154 15.21 -4.05 -4.39
CA SER A 154 13.94 -4.66 -3.97
C SER A 154 13.55 -5.90 -4.79
N GLY A 155 14.38 -6.26 -5.78
CA GLY A 155 14.01 -7.20 -6.84
C GLY A 155 13.11 -6.53 -7.89
N GLY A 156 12.80 -7.25 -8.95
CA GLY A 156 11.98 -6.70 -10.03
C GLY A 156 11.26 -7.75 -10.86
N SER A 157 10.26 -7.35 -11.63
CA SER A 157 9.85 -5.95 -11.83
C SER A 157 8.76 -5.45 -10.87
N SER A 158 8.26 -6.26 -9.93
CA SER A 158 7.24 -5.83 -8.95
C SER A 158 7.82 -5.41 -7.60
N GLY A 159 8.97 -4.73 -7.59
CA GLY A 159 9.66 -4.32 -6.36
C GLY A 159 8.81 -3.40 -5.49
N GLY A 160 8.14 -2.41 -6.08
CA GLY A 160 7.23 -1.52 -5.34
C GLY A 160 6.12 -2.29 -4.62
N SER A 161 5.55 -3.32 -5.26
CA SER A 161 4.52 -4.17 -4.66
C SER A 161 5.05 -4.95 -3.45
N ALA A 162 6.25 -5.53 -3.56
CA ALA A 162 6.87 -6.26 -2.46
C ALA A 162 7.21 -5.34 -1.28
N VAL A 163 7.76 -4.17 -1.56
CA VAL A 163 8.12 -3.18 -0.54
C VAL A 163 6.87 -2.60 0.13
N ALA A 164 5.78 -2.36 -0.59
CA ALA A 164 4.52 -1.89 -0.01
C ALA A 164 3.97 -2.88 1.04
N VAL A 165 4.05 -4.18 0.77
CA VAL A 165 3.62 -5.24 1.71
C VAL A 165 4.61 -5.37 2.88
N ALA A 166 5.91 -5.44 2.60
CA ALA A 166 6.97 -5.62 3.59
C ALA A 166 7.08 -4.45 4.59
N SER A 167 6.80 -3.23 4.13
CA SER A 167 6.82 -2.02 4.96
C SER A 167 5.56 -1.82 5.81
N GLY A 168 4.51 -2.62 5.59
CA GLY A 168 3.20 -2.48 6.22
C GLY A 168 2.36 -1.35 5.63
N THR A 169 2.65 -0.89 4.42
CA THR A 169 1.85 0.14 3.75
C THR A 169 0.52 -0.41 3.22
N CYS A 170 0.48 -1.71 2.89
CA CYS A 170 -0.73 -2.44 2.57
C CYS A 170 -0.64 -3.87 3.13
N VAL A 171 -1.77 -4.59 3.14
CA VAL A 171 -1.82 -6.00 3.58
C VAL A 171 -1.39 -6.93 2.45
N ALA A 172 -1.87 -6.67 1.23
CA ALA A 172 -1.54 -7.43 0.04
C ALA A 172 -1.32 -6.50 -1.16
N ALA A 173 -0.59 -6.98 -2.16
CA ALA A 173 -0.39 -6.25 -3.40
C ALA A 173 -0.51 -7.18 -4.62
N ILE A 174 -0.95 -6.62 -5.74
CA ILE A 174 -0.94 -7.28 -7.04
C ILE A 174 0.32 -6.87 -7.79
N GLY A 175 1.10 -7.88 -8.19
CA GLY A 175 2.23 -7.77 -9.10
C GLY A 175 1.94 -8.39 -10.46
N SER A 176 2.96 -8.44 -11.33
CA SER A 176 2.93 -9.27 -12.53
C SER A 176 4.18 -10.14 -12.56
N ASP A 177 4.09 -11.34 -13.11
CA ASP A 177 5.19 -12.31 -13.18
C ASP A 177 5.31 -12.87 -14.59
N THR A 178 6.37 -12.47 -15.29
CA THR A 178 6.67 -12.90 -16.67
C THR A 178 7.87 -13.85 -16.74
N GLY A 179 8.82 -13.70 -15.82
CA GLY A 179 9.98 -14.57 -15.65
C GLY A 179 10.43 -14.74 -14.21
N GLY A 180 9.60 -14.37 -13.23
CA GLY A 180 10.00 -14.26 -11.82
C GLY A 180 9.57 -12.96 -11.15
N SER A 181 8.94 -12.04 -11.90
CA SER A 181 8.74 -10.66 -11.49
C SER A 181 7.81 -10.42 -10.29
N THR A 182 7.17 -11.46 -9.75
CA THR A 182 6.50 -11.43 -8.43
C THR A 182 7.32 -12.19 -7.38
N ARG A 183 7.85 -13.36 -7.73
CA ARG A 183 8.58 -14.24 -6.81
C ARG A 183 9.95 -13.70 -6.42
N ASN A 184 10.69 -13.08 -7.33
CA ASN A 184 12.01 -12.48 -7.05
C ASN A 184 11.88 -11.31 -6.05
N PRO A 185 11.02 -10.30 -6.28
CA PRO A 185 10.77 -9.26 -5.26
C PRO A 185 10.29 -9.81 -3.92
N ALA A 186 9.40 -10.81 -3.95
CA ALA A 186 8.89 -11.42 -2.73
C ALA A 186 10.02 -12.08 -1.92
N ALA A 187 10.89 -12.84 -2.60
CA ALA A 187 12.05 -13.48 -1.99
C ALA A 187 13.00 -12.48 -1.36
N LEU A 188 13.34 -11.40 -2.08
CA LEU A 188 14.32 -10.40 -1.65
C LEU A 188 13.78 -9.43 -0.59
N CYS A 189 12.47 -9.21 -0.54
CA CYS A 189 11.82 -8.36 0.46
C CYS A 189 11.24 -9.15 1.65
N GLY A 190 11.35 -10.48 1.65
CA GLY A 190 10.90 -11.31 2.78
C GLY A 190 9.39 -11.37 2.94
N VAL A 191 8.66 -11.49 1.82
CA VAL A 191 7.20 -11.65 1.80
C VAL A 191 6.82 -12.87 0.96
N VAL A 192 5.59 -13.37 1.10
CA VAL A 192 5.07 -14.46 0.28
C VAL A 192 4.69 -13.93 -1.09
N GLY A 193 5.14 -14.60 -2.16
CA GLY A 193 4.82 -14.22 -3.53
C GLY A 193 4.32 -15.40 -4.34
N LEU A 194 3.08 -15.32 -4.85
CA LEU A 194 2.49 -16.36 -5.69
C LEU A 194 2.37 -15.90 -7.14
N LYS A 195 2.87 -16.74 -8.04
CA LYS A 195 2.48 -16.75 -9.44
C LYS A 195 1.50 -17.91 -9.68
N PRO A 196 0.20 -17.66 -9.90
CA PRO A 196 -0.77 -18.70 -10.23
C PRO A 196 -0.48 -19.41 -11.57
N THR A 197 -1.26 -20.43 -11.88
CA THR A 197 -1.31 -21.08 -13.19
C THR A 197 -1.63 -20.03 -14.27
N TYR A 198 -0.93 -20.10 -15.40
CA TYR A 198 -1.23 -19.24 -16.55
C TYR A 198 -2.68 -19.46 -17.00
N GLY A 199 -3.47 -18.38 -17.03
CA GLY A 199 -4.89 -18.39 -17.36
C GLY A 199 -5.84 -18.60 -16.18
N LEU A 200 -5.35 -18.81 -14.94
CA LEU A 200 -6.23 -18.86 -13.76
C LEU A 200 -6.76 -17.47 -13.36
N VAL A 201 -5.93 -16.43 -13.54
CA VAL A 201 -6.27 -15.03 -13.26
C VAL A 201 -6.22 -14.25 -14.57
N SER A 202 -7.23 -13.41 -14.82
CA SER A 202 -7.35 -12.63 -16.05
C SER A 202 -6.22 -11.63 -16.24
N ARG A 203 -5.76 -11.51 -17.49
CA ARG A 203 -4.79 -10.52 -17.95
C ARG A 203 -5.47 -9.29 -18.57
N TYR A 204 -6.79 -9.23 -18.60
CA TYR A 204 -7.49 -8.05 -19.12
C TYR A 204 -7.15 -6.81 -18.27
N GLY A 205 -6.68 -5.75 -18.94
CA GLY A 205 -6.18 -4.53 -18.33
C GLY A 205 -4.79 -4.64 -17.68
N LEU A 206 -4.12 -5.78 -17.74
CA LEU A 206 -2.68 -5.85 -17.53
C LEU A 206 -1.98 -5.43 -18.83
N ILE A 207 -1.21 -4.34 -18.79
CA ILE A 207 -0.37 -3.91 -19.90
C ILE A 207 0.73 -4.96 -20.10
N PRO A 208 0.75 -5.68 -21.24
CA PRO A 208 1.52 -6.91 -21.36
C PRO A 208 3.00 -6.65 -21.63
N LEU A 209 3.85 -7.48 -21.04
CA LEU A 209 5.23 -7.68 -21.43
C LEU A 209 5.32 -8.82 -22.46
N VAL A 210 4.89 -10.04 -22.09
CA VAL A 210 4.82 -11.23 -22.95
C VAL A 210 3.48 -11.93 -22.75
N ASN A 211 2.62 -11.89 -23.77
CA ASN A 211 1.27 -12.44 -23.65
C ASN A 211 1.27 -13.93 -23.33
N SER A 212 2.23 -14.70 -23.83
CA SER A 212 2.29 -16.15 -23.59
C SER A 212 2.89 -16.56 -22.23
N MET A 213 3.24 -15.60 -21.36
CA MET A 213 3.94 -15.86 -20.09
C MET A 213 3.52 -14.95 -18.94
N ASP A 214 2.90 -13.80 -19.21
CA ASP A 214 2.45 -12.87 -18.19
C ASP A 214 1.36 -13.50 -17.31
N VAL A 215 1.55 -13.42 -16.00
CA VAL A 215 0.56 -13.84 -15.02
C VAL A 215 0.43 -12.75 -13.95
N PRO A 216 -0.79 -12.29 -13.60
CA PRO A 216 -0.99 -11.47 -12.42
C PRO A 216 -0.55 -12.23 -11.16
N GLY A 217 0.39 -11.65 -10.43
CA GLY A 217 0.95 -12.24 -9.22
C GLY A 217 0.38 -11.60 -7.96
N ILE A 218 0.51 -12.30 -6.84
CA ILE A 218 0.00 -11.88 -5.53
C ILE A 218 1.17 -11.81 -4.55
N LEU A 219 1.26 -10.73 -3.79
CA LEU A 219 2.21 -10.58 -2.70
C LEU A 219 1.46 -10.29 -1.39
N ALA A 220 1.79 -11.02 -0.32
CA ALA A 220 1.27 -10.77 1.03
C ALA A 220 2.29 -11.23 2.09
N ARG A 221 2.05 -10.95 3.37
CA ARG A 221 2.98 -11.33 4.45
C ARG A 221 2.91 -12.81 4.83
N ASN A 222 1.79 -13.48 4.55
CA ASN A 222 1.55 -14.87 4.90
C ASN A 222 0.74 -15.59 3.82
N VAL A 223 0.73 -16.91 3.88
CA VAL A 223 0.07 -17.77 2.88
C VAL A 223 -1.45 -17.64 2.89
N ASP A 224 -2.07 -17.41 4.06
CA ASP A 224 -3.53 -17.28 4.18
C ASP A 224 -4.04 -16.04 3.43
N ASP A 225 -3.35 -14.91 3.57
CA ASP A 225 -3.68 -13.67 2.89
C ASP A 225 -3.50 -13.80 1.36
N VAL A 226 -2.47 -14.53 0.90
CA VAL A 226 -2.30 -14.86 -0.53
C VAL A 226 -3.49 -15.69 -1.04
N SER A 227 -3.91 -16.69 -0.27
CA SER A 227 -5.05 -17.54 -0.63
C SER A 227 -6.37 -16.76 -0.71
N LEU A 228 -6.62 -15.86 0.24
CA LEU A 228 -7.81 -14.99 0.24
C LEU A 228 -7.83 -14.07 -0.99
N VAL A 229 -6.69 -13.48 -1.34
CA VAL A 229 -6.58 -12.62 -2.53
C VAL A 229 -6.77 -13.43 -3.81
N LEU A 230 -6.17 -14.63 -3.90
CA LEU A 230 -6.35 -15.50 -5.07
C LEU A 230 -7.82 -15.87 -5.26
N ASN A 231 -8.51 -16.24 -4.17
CA ASN A 231 -9.92 -16.57 -4.19
C ASN A 231 -10.80 -15.40 -4.64
N ALA A 232 -10.40 -14.17 -4.38
CA ALA A 232 -11.11 -12.98 -4.84
C ALA A 232 -10.93 -12.74 -6.35
N ILE A 233 -9.74 -13.02 -6.92
CA ILE A 233 -9.38 -12.58 -8.28
C ILE A 233 -9.39 -13.68 -9.34
N ALA A 234 -9.38 -14.96 -8.95
CA ALA A 234 -9.31 -16.09 -9.87
C ALA A 234 -10.63 -16.39 -10.58
N GLY A 235 -10.52 -17.03 -11.76
CA GLY A 235 -11.64 -17.55 -12.54
C GLY A 235 -11.81 -16.93 -13.91
N PRO A 236 -12.69 -17.51 -14.74
CA PRO A 236 -12.83 -17.17 -16.15
C PRO A 236 -13.19 -15.69 -16.33
N ASP A 237 -12.71 -15.11 -17.41
CA ASP A 237 -13.05 -13.74 -17.82
C ASP A 237 -13.41 -13.73 -19.31
N VAL A 238 -14.49 -13.04 -19.64
CA VAL A 238 -14.98 -12.88 -21.01
C VAL A 238 -14.11 -11.92 -21.81
N PHE A 239 -13.41 -11.00 -21.14
CA PHE A 239 -12.50 -10.04 -21.80
C PHE A 239 -11.10 -10.61 -22.05
N ASP A 240 -10.79 -11.78 -21.51
CA ASP A 240 -9.53 -12.48 -21.73
C ASP A 240 -9.78 -13.89 -22.29
N SER A 241 -9.51 -14.04 -23.60
CA SER A 241 -9.66 -15.30 -24.32
C SER A 241 -8.74 -16.41 -23.80
N THR A 242 -7.67 -16.06 -23.07
CA THR A 242 -6.67 -17.01 -22.54
C THR A 242 -6.99 -17.53 -21.14
N THR A 243 -8.01 -16.99 -20.48
CA THR A 243 -8.47 -17.54 -19.20
C THR A 243 -8.99 -18.95 -19.36
N ILE A 244 -8.71 -19.78 -18.36
CA ILE A 244 -9.24 -21.14 -18.26
C ILE A 244 -10.77 -21.04 -18.12
N LYS A 245 -11.49 -21.69 -19.03
CA LYS A 245 -12.96 -21.55 -19.14
C LYS A 245 -13.76 -22.38 -18.13
N LYS A 246 -13.08 -23.17 -17.30
CA LYS A 246 -13.69 -23.92 -16.21
C LYS A 246 -14.02 -22.96 -15.06
N ASP A 247 -15.21 -23.11 -14.48
CA ASP A 247 -15.59 -22.36 -13.28
C ASP A 247 -14.57 -22.55 -12.16
N PHE A 248 -14.18 -21.44 -11.55
CA PHE A 248 -13.28 -21.44 -10.43
C PHE A 248 -14.02 -21.83 -9.15
N LYS A 249 -13.44 -22.78 -8.42
CA LYS A 249 -13.88 -23.15 -7.08
C LYS A 249 -12.91 -22.52 -6.10
N SER A 250 -13.45 -21.83 -5.09
CA SER A 250 -12.63 -21.26 -4.03
C SER A 250 -11.76 -22.33 -3.39
N LEU A 251 -10.47 -22.03 -3.29
CA LEU A 251 -9.47 -22.90 -2.69
C LEU A 251 -9.62 -22.88 -1.19
N VAL A 252 -9.37 -24.02 -0.55
CA VAL A 252 -9.34 -24.14 0.91
C VAL A 252 -7.98 -24.65 1.35
N VAL A 253 -7.24 -23.80 2.06
CA VAL A 253 -5.97 -24.16 2.69
C VAL A 253 -6.31 -24.94 3.96
N ASN A 254 -6.22 -26.27 3.86
CA ASN A 254 -6.51 -27.19 4.96
C ASN A 254 -5.23 -27.71 5.59
N ASP A 255 -5.30 -28.31 6.78
CA ASP A 255 -4.20 -29.14 7.25
C ASP A 255 -4.13 -30.41 6.39
N VAL A 256 -2.94 -30.74 5.91
CA VAL A 256 -2.70 -31.93 5.09
C VAL A 256 -1.74 -32.87 5.80
N ASP A 257 -2.00 -34.16 5.65
CA ASP A 257 -1.04 -35.21 5.99
C ASP A 257 0.11 -35.19 4.97
N LEU A 258 1.20 -34.53 5.35
CA LEU A 258 2.41 -34.39 4.54
C LEU A 258 3.05 -35.75 4.16
N SER A 259 2.75 -36.83 4.90
CA SER A 259 3.30 -38.16 4.61
C SER A 259 2.88 -38.75 3.26
N ARG A 260 1.87 -38.16 2.63
CA ARG A 260 1.36 -38.56 1.31
C ARG A 260 1.92 -37.73 0.17
N ILE A 261 2.72 -36.70 0.46
CA ILE A 261 3.20 -35.74 -0.53
C ILE A 261 4.61 -36.14 -0.97
N ARG A 262 4.82 -36.13 -2.29
CA ARG A 262 6.12 -36.38 -2.94
C ARG A 262 6.72 -35.07 -3.42
N ILE A 263 7.89 -34.74 -2.90
CA ILE A 263 8.65 -33.53 -3.19
C ILE A 263 9.84 -33.85 -4.07
N GLY A 264 9.91 -33.21 -5.24
CA GLY A 264 11.06 -33.31 -6.13
C GLY A 264 12.08 -32.20 -5.89
N ILE A 265 13.37 -32.55 -5.84
CA ILE A 265 14.50 -31.61 -5.79
C ILE A 265 15.25 -31.67 -7.13
N PRO A 266 15.06 -30.69 -8.04
CA PRO A 266 15.72 -30.69 -9.34
C PRO A 266 17.22 -30.43 -9.22
N LYS A 267 18.05 -31.32 -9.76
CA LYS A 267 19.53 -31.23 -9.67
C LYS A 267 20.07 -29.98 -10.35
N GLU A 268 19.45 -29.56 -11.45
CA GLU A 268 19.91 -28.48 -12.33
C GLU A 268 19.76 -27.09 -11.70
N TYR A 269 19.00 -26.96 -10.60
CA TYR A 269 18.85 -25.70 -9.89
C TYR A 269 20.05 -25.35 -9.02
N ARG A 270 20.92 -26.32 -8.70
CA ARG A 270 22.24 -26.02 -8.14
C ARG A 270 23.14 -25.54 -9.27
N CYS A 271 23.25 -24.21 -9.41
CA CYS A 271 23.98 -23.57 -10.50
C CYS A 271 25.16 -22.72 -10.01
N GLU A 272 25.97 -22.27 -10.95
CA GLU A 272 27.05 -21.32 -10.70
C GLU A 272 26.48 -19.99 -10.13
N GLY A 273 27.20 -19.41 -9.18
CA GLY A 273 26.82 -18.14 -8.54
C GLY A 273 25.80 -18.27 -7.40
N MET A 274 25.30 -19.46 -7.11
CA MET A 274 24.47 -19.69 -5.93
C MET A 274 25.30 -19.62 -4.64
N SER A 275 24.82 -18.87 -3.65
CA SER A 275 25.48 -18.76 -2.36
C SER A 275 25.29 -20.03 -1.53
N GLU A 276 26.28 -20.36 -0.71
CA GLU A 276 26.17 -21.50 0.22
C GLU A 276 25.01 -21.32 1.20
N GLU A 277 24.69 -20.08 1.61
CA GLU A 277 23.55 -19.83 2.51
C GLU A 277 22.21 -20.20 1.86
N VAL A 278 22.06 -20.02 0.54
CA VAL A 278 20.86 -20.46 -0.20
C VAL A 278 20.81 -21.98 -0.29
N VAL A 279 21.95 -22.64 -0.55
CA VAL A 279 22.04 -24.10 -0.55
C VAL A 279 21.67 -24.66 0.83
N ASP A 280 22.15 -24.05 1.90
CA ASP A 280 21.85 -24.42 3.28
C ASP A 280 20.35 -24.28 3.58
N VAL A 281 19.72 -23.16 3.19
CA VAL A 281 18.26 -22.96 3.35
C VAL A 281 17.47 -23.99 2.55
N TRP A 282 17.89 -24.28 1.33
CA TRP A 282 17.21 -25.25 0.48
C TRP A 282 17.25 -26.65 1.12
N LYS A 283 18.41 -27.04 1.65
CA LYS A 283 18.57 -28.28 2.40
C LYS A 283 17.76 -28.29 3.70
N GLU A 284 17.78 -27.20 4.47
CA GLU A 284 17.03 -27.06 5.72
C GLU A 284 15.52 -27.32 5.51
N VAL A 285 14.95 -26.77 4.43
CA VAL A 285 13.53 -27.00 4.11
C VAL A 285 13.27 -28.41 3.60
N ALA A 286 14.21 -29.01 2.85
CA ALA A 286 14.10 -30.40 2.44
C ALA A 286 14.11 -31.35 3.66
N ASP A 287 15.06 -31.17 4.57
CA ASP A 287 15.18 -31.94 5.81
C ASP A 287 13.93 -31.77 6.69
N LEU A 288 13.38 -30.55 6.77
CA LEU A 288 12.11 -30.26 7.48
C LEU A 288 10.94 -31.06 6.89
N LEU A 289 10.80 -31.10 5.57
CA LEU A 289 9.75 -31.85 4.90
C LEU A 289 9.93 -33.37 5.08
N GLU A 290 11.16 -33.89 5.02
CA GLU A 290 11.44 -35.30 5.34
C GLU A 290 11.06 -35.64 6.79
N ASN A 291 11.34 -34.76 7.75
CA ASN A 291 10.97 -34.94 9.16
C ASN A 291 9.45 -34.98 9.37
N GLU A 292 8.70 -34.24 8.57
CA GLU A 292 7.23 -34.31 8.47
C GLU A 292 6.73 -35.51 7.63
N LYS A 293 7.64 -36.43 7.29
CA LYS A 293 7.41 -37.70 6.58
C LYS A 293 7.06 -37.55 5.10
N CYS A 294 7.26 -36.39 4.48
CA CYS A 294 7.20 -36.28 3.02
C CYS A 294 8.22 -37.21 2.38
N SER A 295 7.88 -37.76 1.21
CA SER A 295 8.89 -38.39 0.36
C SER A 295 9.63 -37.28 -0.39
N VAL A 296 10.92 -37.10 -0.10
CA VAL A 296 11.77 -36.12 -0.79
C VAL A 296 12.76 -36.88 -1.67
N GLU A 297 12.77 -36.58 -2.96
CA GLU A 297 13.62 -37.28 -3.93
C GLU A 297 14.23 -36.34 -4.96
N SER A 298 15.40 -36.71 -5.46
CA SER A 298 16.11 -35.92 -6.47
C SER A 298 15.58 -36.22 -7.86
N VAL A 299 15.18 -35.17 -8.60
CA VAL A 299 14.62 -35.25 -9.95
C VAL A 299 15.52 -34.50 -10.94
N SER A 300 15.23 -34.60 -12.24
CA SER A 300 16.01 -33.95 -13.29
C SER A 300 15.11 -33.16 -14.24
N LEU A 301 15.47 -31.89 -14.44
CA LEU A 301 14.90 -30.95 -15.40
C LEU A 301 16.03 -30.47 -16.33
N PRO A 302 16.51 -31.32 -17.26
CA PRO A 302 17.76 -31.11 -17.98
C PRO A 302 17.80 -29.84 -18.83
N HIS A 303 16.65 -29.31 -19.25
CA HIS A 303 16.57 -28.10 -20.06
C HIS A 303 16.43 -26.81 -19.21
N THR A 304 16.56 -26.87 -17.89
CA THR A 304 16.50 -25.68 -17.00
C THR A 304 17.49 -24.61 -17.41
N SER A 305 18.75 -24.99 -17.68
CA SER A 305 19.83 -24.04 -17.98
C SER A 305 19.62 -23.25 -19.28
N VAL A 306 18.91 -23.82 -20.27
CA VAL A 306 18.61 -23.12 -21.53
C VAL A 306 17.39 -22.21 -21.42
N SER A 307 16.63 -22.29 -20.33
CA SER A 307 15.35 -21.62 -20.17
C SER A 307 15.47 -20.10 -20.26
N ILE A 308 16.50 -19.49 -19.65
CA ILE A 308 16.77 -18.04 -19.76
C ILE A 308 17.01 -17.61 -21.21
N ALA A 309 17.83 -18.37 -21.96
CA ALA A 309 18.13 -18.03 -23.35
C ALA A 309 16.90 -18.12 -24.23
N VAL A 310 16.07 -19.15 -24.03
CA VAL A 310 14.80 -19.31 -24.74
C VAL A 310 13.84 -18.17 -24.40
N TYR A 311 13.71 -17.83 -23.12
CA TYR A 311 12.91 -16.69 -22.67
C TYR A 311 13.36 -15.38 -23.27
N SER A 312 14.66 -15.09 -23.27
CA SER A 312 15.21 -13.86 -23.85
C SER A 312 14.76 -13.67 -25.30
N ILE A 313 14.80 -14.73 -26.13
CA ILE A 313 14.35 -14.68 -27.53
C ILE A 313 12.83 -14.46 -27.62
N LEU A 314 12.03 -15.29 -26.93
CA LEU A 314 10.57 -15.22 -27.02
C LEU A 314 10.04 -13.90 -26.44
N ASN A 315 10.58 -13.46 -25.31
CA ASN A 315 10.27 -12.19 -24.67
C ASN A 315 10.50 -11.04 -25.65
N GLN A 316 11.68 -10.96 -26.26
CA GLN A 316 12.01 -9.86 -27.16
C GLN A 316 11.12 -9.86 -28.41
N CYS A 317 10.80 -11.03 -28.97
CA CYS A 317 9.88 -11.15 -30.10
C CYS A 317 8.48 -10.61 -29.77
N GLU A 318 7.92 -11.02 -28.62
CA GLU A 318 6.61 -10.52 -28.20
C GLU A 318 6.66 -9.04 -27.80
N VAL A 319 7.75 -8.57 -27.18
CA VAL A 319 7.95 -7.15 -26.85
C VAL A 319 7.94 -6.29 -28.12
N ALA A 320 8.64 -6.70 -29.18
CA ALA A 320 8.65 -5.95 -30.43
C ALA A 320 7.24 -5.75 -31.00
N SER A 321 6.38 -6.76 -30.89
CA SER A 321 4.97 -6.69 -31.30
C SER A 321 4.11 -5.89 -30.31
N ASN A 322 4.16 -6.22 -29.02
CA ASN A 322 3.32 -5.63 -27.98
C ASN A 322 3.55 -4.13 -27.83
N MET A 323 4.81 -3.69 -27.94
CA MET A 323 5.19 -2.29 -27.82
C MET A 323 4.93 -1.47 -29.09
N ALA A 324 4.51 -2.08 -30.20
CA ALA A 324 4.26 -1.36 -31.46
C ALA A 324 3.10 -0.35 -31.35
N ARG A 325 2.16 -0.58 -30.42
CA ARG A 325 0.98 0.27 -30.18
C ARG A 325 1.28 1.65 -29.57
N TYR A 326 2.49 1.84 -29.05
CA TYR A 326 2.89 3.10 -28.42
C TYR A 326 3.59 3.96 -29.47
N ASP A 327 2.80 4.78 -30.13
CA ASP A 327 3.19 5.60 -31.28
C ASP A 327 2.87 7.10 -31.09
N GLY A 328 2.18 7.45 -30.00
CA GLY A 328 1.80 8.83 -29.67
C GLY A 328 0.55 9.33 -30.41
N LEU A 329 -0.20 8.46 -31.11
CA LEU A 329 -1.42 8.89 -31.82
C LEU A 329 -2.65 8.86 -30.93
N GLU A 330 -2.99 7.70 -30.38
CA GLU A 330 -4.22 7.53 -29.59
C GLU A 330 -4.03 7.91 -28.12
N TYR A 331 -2.84 7.65 -27.56
CA TYR A 331 -2.51 7.89 -26.17
C TYR A 331 -0.99 7.89 -25.93
N GLY A 332 -0.58 8.31 -24.74
CA GLY A 332 0.82 8.32 -24.33
C GLY A 332 1.58 9.55 -24.82
N LEU A 333 2.91 9.44 -24.84
CA LEU A 333 3.81 10.51 -25.27
C LEU A 333 3.70 10.73 -26.78
N ARG A 334 3.48 12.00 -27.16
CA ARG A 334 3.56 12.49 -28.53
C ARG A 334 4.53 13.67 -28.58
N THR A 335 5.56 13.59 -29.42
CA THR A 335 6.48 14.71 -29.62
C THR A 335 5.85 15.80 -30.48
N SER A 336 6.46 16.98 -30.50
CA SER A 336 6.05 18.11 -31.34
C SER A 336 6.59 18.03 -32.78
N GLU A 337 6.97 16.83 -33.23
CA GLU A 337 7.53 16.62 -34.57
C GLU A 337 6.43 16.65 -35.63
N GLU A 338 6.64 17.39 -36.71
CA GLU A 338 5.64 17.64 -37.76
C GLU A 338 6.14 17.30 -39.17
N TYR A 339 7.40 16.86 -39.33
CA TYR A 339 8.01 16.58 -40.64
C TYR A 339 7.34 15.42 -41.39
N SER A 340 7.20 14.26 -40.74
CA SER A 340 6.50 13.10 -41.30
C SER A 340 5.91 12.22 -40.19
N THR A 341 5.03 11.30 -40.58
CA THR A 341 4.44 10.34 -39.63
C THR A 341 5.50 9.37 -39.10
N GLU A 342 6.44 8.96 -39.96
CA GLU A 342 7.56 8.09 -39.59
C GLU A 342 8.48 8.74 -38.55
N GLU A 343 8.80 10.03 -38.74
CA GLU A 343 9.65 10.77 -37.81
C GLU A 343 8.93 11.02 -36.47
N LEU A 344 7.62 11.32 -36.50
CA LEU A 344 6.80 11.42 -35.30
C LEU A 344 6.82 10.13 -34.48
N TYR A 345 6.64 8.97 -35.12
CA TYR A 345 6.71 7.66 -34.45
C TYR A 345 8.10 7.40 -33.90
N ALA A 346 9.14 7.62 -34.70
CA ALA A 346 10.52 7.37 -34.30
C ALA A 346 10.92 8.24 -33.10
N SER A 347 10.61 9.54 -33.15
CA SER A 347 10.90 10.49 -32.08
C SER A 347 10.11 10.19 -30.81
N SER A 348 8.79 9.99 -30.90
CA SER A 348 7.95 9.67 -29.73
C SER A 348 8.41 8.40 -29.02
N ARG A 349 8.77 7.35 -29.77
CA ARG A 349 9.28 6.09 -29.22
C ARG A 349 10.70 6.24 -28.66
N SER A 350 11.53 7.07 -29.29
CA SER A 350 12.89 7.32 -28.85
C SER A 350 12.94 8.14 -27.55
N GLU A 351 12.04 9.09 -27.38
CA GLU A 351 11.93 9.90 -26.15
C GLU A 351 11.13 9.20 -25.05
N GLY A 352 10.18 8.34 -25.42
CA GLY A 352 9.30 7.67 -24.47
C GLY A 352 9.90 6.45 -23.77
N PHE A 353 10.78 5.70 -24.45
CA PHE A 353 11.34 4.45 -23.96
C PHE A 353 12.81 4.54 -23.57
N ASN A 354 13.19 3.94 -22.43
CA ASN A 354 14.59 3.81 -22.07
C ASN A 354 15.37 2.83 -22.96
N ASN A 355 16.68 2.71 -22.69
CA ASN A 355 17.57 1.82 -23.43
C ASN A 355 17.24 0.33 -23.28
N VAL A 356 16.71 -0.12 -22.13
CA VAL A 356 16.33 -1.51 -21.91
C VAL A 356 15.16 -1.88 -22.82
N VAL A 357 14.09 -1.07 -22.83
CA VAL A 357 12.91 -1.29 -23.65
C VAL A 357 13.27 -1.24 -25.14
N ARG A 358 14.00 -0.20 -25.58
CA ARG A 358 14.44 -0.09 -26.99
C ARG A 358 15.33 -1.25 -27.42
N SER A 359 16.27 -1.69 -26.58
CA SER A 359 17.14 -2.83 -26.91
C SER A 359 16.35 -4.12 -27.12
N ARG A 360 15.31 -4.38 -26.30
CA ARG A 360 14.45 -5.55 -26.48
C ARG A 360 13.60 -5.46 -27.73
N ILE A 361 13.09 -4.27 -28.08
CA ILE A 361 12.37 -4.03 -29.35
C ILE A 361 13.27 -4.31 -30.55
N PHE A 362 14.49 -3.76 -30.57
CA PHE A 362 15.44 -3.97 -31.67
C PHE A 362 15.82 -5.45 -31.83
N ALA A 363 16.12 -6.14 -30.73
CA ALA A 363 16.46 -7.55 -30.77
C ALA A 363 15.28 -8.44 -31.20
N GLY A 364 14.07 -8.12 -30.76
CA GLY A 364 12.85 -8.79 -31.20
C GLY A 364 12.62 -8.65 -32.70
N ASN A 365 12.71 -7.43 -33.23
CA ASN A 365 12.63 -7.18 -34.66
C ASN A 365 13.70 -7.95 -35.44
N TYR A 366 14.93 -8.02 -34.92
CA TYR A 366 16.00 -8.83 -35.52
C TYR A 366 15.66 -10.32 -35.58
N PHE A 367 15.13 -10.91 -34.51
CA PHE A 367 14.74 -12.32 -34.49
C PHE A 367 13.55 -12.62 -35.40
N LEU A 368 12.65 -11.65 -35.60
CA LEU A 368 11.45 -11.78 -36.42
C LEU A 368 11.68 -11.50 -37.92
N LEU A 369 12.86 -11.05 -38.33
CA LEU A 369 13.21 -10.95 -39.75
C LEU A 369 13.05 -12.31 -40.44
N THR A 370 12.52 -12.34 -41.66
CA THR A 370 12.26 -13.58 -42.44
C THR A 370 13.45 -14.54 -42.45
N ARG A 371 14.67 -14.03 -42.65
CA ARG A 371 15.92 -14.83 -42.67
C ARG A 371 16.33 -15.41 -41.31
N ASN A 372 15.83 -14.84 -40.21
CA ASN A 372 16.19 -15.18 -38.84
C ASN A 372 15.09 -15.97 -38.12
N TYR A 373 13.83 -15.87 -38.58
CA TYR A 373 12.66 -16.41 -37.91
C TYR A 373 12.78 -17.90 -37.57
N GLU A 374 13.19 -18.73 -38.54
CA GLU A 374 13.36 -20.17 -38.30
C GLU A 374 14.51 -20.47 -37.34
N LYS A 375 15.61 -19.72 -37.47
CA LYS A 375 16.85 -19.91 -36.70
C LYS A 375 16.68 -19.58 -35.22
N TYR A 376 15.92 -18.52 -34.91
CA TYR A 376 15.77 -18.02 -33.54
C TYR A 376 14.39 -18.34 -32.97
N PHE A 377 13.32 -17.77 -33.54
CA PHE A 377 11.98 -17.85 -32.95
C PHE A 377 11.42 -19.28 -32.96
N LEU A 378 11.41 -19.96 -34.12
CA LEU A 378 10.92 -21.35 -34.18
C LEU A 378 11.80 -22.31 -33.37
N LYS A 379 13.12 -22.07 -33.33
CA LYS A 379 14.03 -22.88 -32.51
C LYS A 379 13.77 -22.69 -31.02
N ALA A 380 13.52 -21.46 -30.57
CA ALA A 380 13.15 -21.15 -29.19
C ALA A 380 11.82 -21.82 -28.81
N LEU A 381 10.81 -21.81 -29.67
CA LEU A 381 9.56 -22.53 -29.42
C LEU A 381 9.75 -24.05 -29.28
N LYS A 382 10.61 -24.65 -30.12
CA LYS A 382 10.97 -26.08 -30.00
C LYS A 382 11.66 -26.38 -28.67
N LEU A 383 12.56 -25.51 -28.20
CA LEU A 383 13.22 -25.66 -26.90
C LEU A 383 12.27 -25.42 -25.72
N ARG A 384 11.34 -24.45 -25.81
CA ARG A 384 10.26 -24.24 -24.83
C ARG A 384 9.44 -25.52 -24.64
N ARG A 385 9.18 -26.27 -25.72
CA ARG A 385 8.51 -27.57 -25.63
C ARG A 385 9.34 -28.58 -24.83
N LEU A 386 10.65 -28.68 -25.04
CA LEU A 386 11.51 -29.59 -24.26
C LEU A 386 11.50 -29.24 -22.77
N ILE A 387 11.56 -27.95 -22.43
CA ILE A 387 11.41 -27.49 -21.04
C ILE A 387 10.05 -27.93 -20.49
N SER A 388 8.96 -27.77 -21.25
CA SER A 388 7.62 -28.23 -20.83
C SER A 388 7.54 -29.74 -20.64
N ASP A 389 8.21 -30.51 -21.49
CA ASP A 389 8.18 -31.97 -21.43
C ASP A 389 8.97 -32.49 -20.22
N ASP A 390 10.02 -31.79 -19.76
CA ASP A 390 10.73 -32.10 -18.52
C ASP A 390 9.78 -32.02 -17.30
N PHE A 391 9.07 -30.91 -17.12
CA PHE A 391 8.12 -30.73 -16.00
C PHE A 391 6.99 -31.77 -16.05
N LYS A 392 6.42 -32.00 -17.24
CA LYS A 392 5.38 -33.03 -17.41
C LYS A 392 5.87 -34.40 -17.00
N LYS A 393 7.09 -34.77 -17.40
CA LYS A 393 7.69 -36.05 -17.02
C LYS A 393 7.78 -36.16 -15.49
N VAL A 394 8.35 -35.17 -14.83
CA VAL A 394 8.53 -35.19 -13.37
C VAL A 394 7.19 -35.31 -12.63
N PHE A 395 6.18 -34.53 -13.03
CA PHE A 395 4.85 -34.64 -12.40
C PHE A 395 4.15 -35.97 -12.75
N ASN A 396 4.31 -36.50 -13.96
CA ASN A 396 3.76 -37.82 -14.34
C ASN A 396 4.44 -38.99 -13.62
N ASP A 397 5.70 -38.84 -13.21
CA ASP A 397 6.43 -39.80 -12.37
C ASP A 397 5.93 -39.76 -10.91
N GLY A 398 4.93 -38.92 -10.63
CA GLY A 398 4.17 -38.84 -9.38
C GLY A 398 4.77 -37.91 -8.34
N ILE A 399 5.60 -36.95 -8.75
CA ILE A 399 5.97 -35.81 -7.90
C ILE A 399 4.80 -34.84 -7.82
N ASP A 400 4.47 -34.40 -6.61
CA ASP A 400 3.36 -33.46 -6.39
C ASP A 400 3.83 -32.01 -6.44
N ILE A 401 4.99 -31.73 -5.84
CA ILE A 401 5.58 -30.38 -5.76
C ILE A 401 7.09 -30.47 -6.00
N LEU A 402 7.64 -29.47 -6.69
CA LEU A 402 9.07 -29.22 -6.77
C LEU A 402 9.49 -28.21 -5.71
N LEU A 403 10.55 -28.53 -4.96
CA LEU A 403 11.20 -27.60 -4.04
C LEU A 403 12.49 -27.08 -4.68
N THR A 404 12.57 -25.76 -4.90
CA THR A 404 13.74 -25.10 -5.49
C THR A 404 14.12 -23.85 -4.71
N PRO A 405 15.32 -23.28 -4.90
CA PRO A 405 15.60 -21.91 -4.45
C PRO A 405 14.71 -20.89 -5.18
N SER A 406 14.46 -19.74 -4.56
CA SER A 406 13.83 -18.59 -5.25
C SER A 406 14.85 -17.71 -5.96
N THR A 407 15.98 -17.43 -5.29
CA THR A 407 17.06 -16.55 -5.76
C THR A 407 18.42 -17.21 -5.51
N LEU A 408 19.47 -16.72 -6.19
CA LEU A 408 20.82 -17.28 -6.06
C LEU A 408 21.56 -16.78 -4.81
N SER A 409 21.15 -15.65 -4.26
CA SER A 409 21.70 -15.03 -3.05
C SER A 409 20.61 -14.26 -2.31
N ASP A 410 20.99 -13.64 -1.17
CA ASP A 410 20.22 -12.53 -0.62
C ASP A 410 20.28 -11.31 -1.56
N ALA A 411 19.55 -10.25 -1.19
CA ALA A 411 19.41 -9.07 -2.04
C ALA A 411 20.78 -8.43 -2.37
N PRO A 412 21.12 -8.24 -3.66
CA PRO A 412 22.35 -7.54 -4.05
C PRO A 412 22.38 -6.07 -3.61
N LEU A 413 23.59 -5.51 -3.45
CA LEU A 413 23.78 -4.06 -3.35
C LEU A 413 23.34 -3.39 -4.65
N TYR A 414 22.83 -2.17 -4.53
CA TYR A 414 22.44 -1.37 -5.68
C TYR A 414 23.63 -1.12 -6.61
N THR A 415 24.79 -0.72 -6.08
CA THR A 415 26.00 -0.46 -6.87
C THR A 415 26.46 -1.67 -7.67
N ASP A 416 26.51 -2.85 -7.03
CA ASP A 416 26.84 -4.11 -7.69
C ASP A 416 25.81 -4.47 -8.76
N PHE A 417 24.52 -4.21 -8.49
CA PHE A 417 23.45 -4.49 -9.44
C PHE A 417 23.58 -3.63 -10.70
N VAL A 418 23.75 -2.32 -10.56
CA VAL A 418 23.82 -1.40 -11.71
C VAL A 418 25.15 -1.46 -12.46
N SER A 419 26.17 -2.12 -11.89
CA SER A 419 27.47 -2.33 -12.56
C SER A 419 27.39 -3.28 -13.77
N LYS A 420 26.31 -4.07 -13.91
CA LYS A 420 26.11 -5.03 -15.01
C LYS A 420 24.96 -4.61 -15.91
N HIS A 421 24.95 -5.10 -17.14
CA HIS A 421 23.83 -4.88 -18.05
C HIS A 421 22.53 -5.52 -17.55
N ASN A 422 21.38 -4.88 -17.80
CA ASN A 422 20.05 -5.38 -17.43
C ASN A 422 19.81 -6.82 -17.89
N ARG A 423 20.27 -7.20 -19.09
CA ARG A 423 20.16 -8.58 -19.60
C ARG A 423 20.88 -9.60 -18.72
N ASP A 424 22.09 -9.26 -18.29
CA ASP A 424 22.93 -10.16 -17.51
C ASP A 424 22.42 -10.25 -16.07
N GLN A 425 21.85 -9.15 -15.54
CA GLN A 425 21.13 -9.19 -14.27
C GLN A 425 19.89 -10.07 -14.35
N CYS A 426 19.03 -9.94 -15.37
CA CYS A 426 17.88 -10.82 -15.52
C CYS A 426 18.31 -12.30 -15.63
N ALA A 427 19.39 -12.59 -16.35
CA ALA A 427 19.90 -13.95 -16.46
C ALA A 427 20.35 -14.55 -15.11
N LEU A 428 20.85 -13.73 -14.18
CA LEU A 428 21.22 -14.17 -12.84
C LEU A 428 20.00 -14.24 -11.90
N GLN A 429 19.22 -13.17 -11.84
CA GLN A 429 18.13 -13.03 -10.89
C GLN A 429 16.92 -13.93 -11.22
N ASP A 430 16.68 -14.22 -12.49
CA ASP A 430 15.51 -14.97 -12.94
C ASP A 430 15.79 -16.49 -13.11
N TYR A 431 17.02 -16.95 -12.85
CA TYR A 431 17.44 -18.34 -13.13
C TYR A 431 16.50 -19.38 -12.54
N CYS A 432 16.17 -19.25 -11.25
CA CYS A 432 15.33 -20.22 -10.55
C CYS A 432 13.84 -20.03 -10.84
N THR A 433 13.40 -18.85 -11.27
CA THR A 433 11.98 -18.52 -11.37
C THR A 433 11.43 -18.65 -12.78
N GLN A 434 12.23 -18.35 -13.79
CA GLN A 434 11.82 -18.27 -15.18
C GLN A 434 11.28 -19.58 -15.79
N PRO A 435 11.78 -20.79 -15.45
CA PRO A 435 11.23 -22.05 -15.97
C PRO A 435 9.72 -22.21 -15.73
N ALA A 436 9.19 -21.76 -14.57
CA ALA A 436 7.77 -21.87 -14.26
C ALA A 436 6.87 -21.07 -15.23
N ASN A 437 7.32 -19.91 -15.71
CA ASN A 437 6.58 -19.10 -16.69
C ASN A 437 6.57 -19.76 -18.07
N MET A 438 7.68 -20.40 -18.46
CA MET A 438 7.78 -21.09 -19.76
C MET A 438 6.74 -22.18 -19.91
N VAL A 439 6.46 -22.88 -18.81
CA VAL A 439 5.57 -24.04 -18.78
C VAL A 439 4.18 -23.73 -18.22
N GLY A 440 3.97 -22.51 -17.71
CA GLY A 440 2.66 -22.00 -17.29
C GLY A 440 2.19 -22.46 -15.91
N ILE A 441 3.04 -23.14 -15.12
CA ILE A 441 2.66 -23.78 -13.85
C ILE A 441 2.66 -22.81 -12.66
N PRO A 442 1.87 -23.06 -11.59
CA PRO A 442 1.89 -22.21 -10.40
C PRO A 442 3.21 -22.35 -9.63
N ALA A 443 3.70 -21.24 -9.09
CA ALA A 443 4.91 -21.20 -8.29
C ALA A 443 4.82 -20.16 -7.17
N LEU A 444 5.28 -20.50 -5.97
CA LEU A 444 5.21 -19.67 -4.78
C LEU A 444 6.61 -19.49 -4.18
N SER A 445 6.99 -18.25 -3.85
CA SER A 445 8.17 -17.95 -3.03
C SER A 445 7.75 -17.75 -1.58
N LEU A 446 8.46 -18.41 -0.66
CA LEU A 446 8.22 -18.40 0.78
C LEU A 446 9.50 -17.98 1.52
N PRO A 447 9.48 -16.90 2.33
CA PRO A 447 10.61 -16.53 3.18
C PRO A 447 10.82 -17.56 4.29
N ILE A 448 12.08 -17.91 4.54
CA ILE A 448 12.45 -18.95 5.49
C ILE A 448 13.20 -18.37 6.70
N ARG A 449 14.29 -17.65 6.45
CA ARG A 449 15.10 -17.02 7.50
C ARG A 449 15.94 -15.88 6.95
N LEU A 450 16.72 -15.25 7.83
CA LEU A 450 17.69 -14.22 7.44
C LEU A 450 19.06 -14.83 7.12
N SER A 451 19.78 -14.19 6.21
CA SER A 451 21.19 -14.42 5.91
C SER A 451 22.09 -13.80 6.99
N LYS A 452 23.39 -14.06 6.90
CA LYS A 452 24.42 -13.38 7.71
C LYS A 452 24.39 -11.85 7.59
N ASN A 453 23.87 -11.32 6.48
CA ASN A 453 23.70 -9.89 6.26
C ASN A 453 22.38 -9.34 6.82
N ASN A 454 21.62 -10.15 7.56
CA ASN A 454 20.27 -9.83 8.03
C ASN A 454 19.26 -9.56 6.89
N LEU A 455 19.45 -10.21 5.75
CA LEU A 455 18.57 -10.09 4.58
C LEU A 455 17.74 -11.38 4.40
N PRO A 456 16.52 -11.30 3.86
CA PRO A 456 15.69 -12.49 3.65
C PRO A 456 16.32 -13.52 2.71
N LEU A 457 16.18 -14.79 3.07
CA LEU A 457 16.43 -15.96 2.23
C LEU A 457 15.13 -16.74 2.09
N SER A 458 14.81 -17.14 0.86
CA SER A 458 13.52 -17.73 0.50
C SER A 458 13.69 -18.96 -0.38
N ILE A 459 12.73 -19.88 -0.27
CA ILE A 459 12.58 -21.02 -1.17
C ILE A 459 11.37 -20.82 -2.06
N GLN A 460 11.32 -21.64 -3.10
CA GLN A 460 10.23 -21.70 -4.04
C GLN A 460 9.63 -23.10 -4.08
N LEU A 461 8.31 -23.14 -4.13
CA LEU A 461 7.53 -24.35 -4.43
C LEU A 461 6.92 -24.18 -5.82
N MET A 462 6.96 -25.24 -6.65
CA MET A 462 6.23 -25.28 -7.92
C MET A 462 5.33 -26.52 -7.96
N GLY A 463 4.07 -26.34 -8.35
CA GLY A 463 3.13 -27.46 -8.52
C GLY A 463 2.72 -27.63 -9.97
N PRO A 464 2.02 -28.72 -10.35
CA PRO A 464 1.43 -28.85 -11.67
C PRO A 464 0.33 -27.80 -11.91
N ASN A 465 -0.10 -27.64 -13.18
CA ASN A 465 -1.18 -26.71 -13.50
C ASN A 465 -2.44 -26.99 -12.65
N LEU A 466 -3.05 -25.92 -12.13
CA LEU A 466 -4.25 -25.95 -11.28
C LEU A 466 -4.08 -26.64 -9.92
N SER A 467 -2.85 -26.71 -9.40
CA SER A 467 -2.55 -27.28 -8.08
C SER A 467 -2.35 -26.25 -6.97
N GLU A 468 -2.87 -25.02 -7.13
CA GLU A 468 -2.66 -23.93 -6.18
C GLU A 468 -3.11 -24.28 -4.76
N GLU A 469 -4.20 -25.05 -4.61
CA GLU A 469 -4.68 -25.49 -3.30
C GLU A 469 -3.63 -26.32 -2.55
N LEU A 470 -3.05 -27.33 -3.22
CA LEU A 470 -1.99 -28.16 -2.65
C LEU A 470 -0.72 -27.35 -2.39
N LEU A 471 -0.34 -26.51 -3.36
CA LEU A 471 0.84 -25.65 -3.27
C LEU A 471 0.77 -24.71 -2.05
N LEU A 472 -0.36 -24.02 -1.87
CA LEU A 472 -0.61 -23.13 -0.74
C LEU A 472 -0.70 -23.91 0.57
N THR A 473 -1.31 -25.10 0.56
CA THR A 473 -1.40 -25.96 1.74
C THR A 473 -0.03 -26.39 2.26
N VAL A 474 0.86 -26.85 1.37
CA VAL A 474 2.23 -27.23 1.74
C VAL A 474 3.03 -26.00 2.19
N ALA A 475 2.90 -24.86 1.50
CA ALA A 475 3.53 -23.61 1.90
C ALA A 475 3.09 -23.19 3.32
N LYS A 476 1.80 -23.28 3.64
CA LYS A 476 1.25 -22.95 4.95
C LYS A 476 1.80 -23.84 6.06
N LYS A 477 1.98 -25.13 5.76
CA LYS A 477 2.57 -26.09 6.70
C LYS A 477 4.02 -25.73 7.02
N ILE A 478 4.83 -25.41 6.00
CA ILE A 478 6.21 -24.94 6.17
C ILE A 478 6.23 -23.64 7.01
N GLU A 479 5.40 -22.65 6.68
CA GLU A 479 5.28 -21.39 7.42
C GLU A 479 4.97 -21.63 8.92
N THR A 480 4.06 -22.57 9.20
CA THR A 480 3.64 -22.92 10.57
C THR A 480 4.76 -23.60 11.35
N ILE A 481 5.48 -24.54 10.74
CA ILE A 481 6.59 -25.28 11.38
C ILE A 481 7.73 -24.32 11.70
N LEU A 482 8.12 -23.46 10.76
CA LEU A 482 9.19 -22.48 10.98
C LEU A 482 8.84 -21.47 12.07
N THR A 483 7.58 -21.06 12.15
CA THR A 483 7.09 -20.20 13.24
C THR A 483 7.26 -20.91 14.59
N ALA A 484 6.85 -22.18 14.68
CA ALA A 484 7.00 -22.99 15.88
C ALA A 484 8.47 -23.22 16.26
N GLU A 485 9.33 -23.56 15.29
CA GLU A 485 10.78 -23.71 15.52
C GLU A 485 11.43 -22.42 16.01
N THR A 486 11.05 -21.27 15.42
CA THR A 486 11.56 -19.97 15.84
C THR A 486 11.18 -19.69 17.30
N LEU A 487 9.93 -19.96 17.68
CA LEU A 487 9.46 -19.83 19.06
C LEU A 487 10.20 -20.80 20.01
N ASN A 488 10.47 -22.03 19.57
CA ASN A 488 11.19 -23.04 20.35
C ASN A 488 12.69 -22.70 20.52
N LYS A 489 13.36 -22.21 19.47
CA LYS A 489 14.78 -21.79 19.49
C LYS A 489 15.01 -20.60 20.44
N LEU A 490 14.00 -19.77 20.67
CA LEU A 490 14.02 -18.70 21.67
C LEU A 490 13.90 -19.22 23.13
N LYS A 491 13.83 -20.55 23.36
CA LYS A 491 13.73 -21.21 24.68
C LYS A 491 12.62 -20.65 25.58
N ILE A 492 11.50 -20.24 24.98
CA ILE A 492 10.33 -19.82 25.75
C ILE A 492 9.56 -21.11 26.11
N SER A 493 9.85 -21.69 27.26
CA SER A 493 8.97 -22.71 27.86
C SER A 493 7.75 -22.01 28.47
N PRO A 494 6.52 -22.54 28.33
CA PRO A 494 5.37 -22.04 29.08
C PRO A 494 5.65 -21.94 30.59
N GLU A 495 6.42 -22.90 31.13
CA GLU A 495 6.80 -23.00 32.54
C GLU A 495 7.93 -22.03 32.94
N SER A 496 8.57 -21.37 31.97
CA SER A 496 9.58 -20.33 32.20
C SER A 496 9.02 -18.91 32.20
N LEU A 497 7.72 -18.76 31.89
CA LEU A 497 7.03 -17.48 32.00
C LEU A 497 6.76 -17.15 33.47
N PRO A 498 6.71 -15.86 33.88
CA PRO A 498 6.30 -15.49 35.22
C PRO A 498 4.94 -16.12 35.58
N GLN A 499 4.76 -16.55 36.83
CA GLN A 499 3.62 -17.37 37.30
C GLN A 499 2.24 -16.82 36.86
N ARG A 500 2.11 -15.51 36.69
CA ARG A 500 0.89 -14.84 36.21
C ARG A 500 0.58 -15.09 34.73
N CYS A 501 1.59 -15.25 33.88
CA CYS A 501 1.45 -15.61 32.47
C CYS A 501 1.14 -17.09 32.27
N GLN A 502 1.64 -17.94 33.18
CA GLN A 502 1.26 -19.36 33.23
C GLN A 502 -0.22 -19.51 33.56
N ILE A 503 -0.69 -18.78 34.59
CA ILE A 503 -2.11 -18.74 34.98
C ILE A 503 -2.98 -18.21 33.83
N LEU A 504 -2.54 -17.18 33.09
CA LEU A 504 -3.27 -16.65 31.94
C LEU A 504 -3.35 -17.64 30.77
N LEU A 505 -2.27 -18.38 30.48
CA LEU A 505 -2.29 -19.42 29.45
C LEU A 505 -3.18 -20.61 29.84
N GLN A 506 -3.17 -20.99 31.12
CA GLN A 506 -4.04 -22.02 31.69
C GLN A 506 -5.52 -21.59 31.66
N GLN A 507 -5.79 -20.32 31.97
CA GLN A 507 -7.11 -19.69 31.84
C GLN A 507 -7.59 -19.63 30.39
N VAL A 508 -6.70 -19.39 29.42
CA VAL A 508 -7.04 -19.41 27.99
C VAL A 508 -7.30 -20.84 27.48
N SER A 509 -6.65 -21.86 28.04
CA SER A 509 -6.93 -23.26 27.71
C SER A 509 -8.18 -23.81 28.38
N GLU A 510 -8.58 -23.28 29.53
CA GLU A 510 -9.73 -23.77 30.31
C GLU A 510 -11.02 -22.94 30.15
N SER A 511 -10.99 -21.79 29.45
CA SER A 511 -12.18 -20.95 29.23
C SER A 511 -12.88 -21.23 27.90
N GLN A 512 -13.40 -22.47 27.75
CA GLN A 512 -14.72 -22.66 27.16
C GLN A 512 -15.78 -22.38 28.25
N ILE A 513 -15.91 -21.14 28.71
CA ILE A 513 -17.11 -20.65 29.39
C ILE A 513 -17.24 -19.16 29.08
N SER A 514 -18.41 -18.81 28.57
CA SER A 514 -18.98 -17.49 28.39
C SER A 514 -18.58 -16.48 29.47
N LEU A 515 -18.05 -15.33 29.06
CA LEU A 515 -18.07 -14.11 29.86
C LEU A 515 -18.72 -13.01 29.04
N GLU A 516 -19.82 -12.49 29.59
CA GLU A 516 -20.59 -11.37 29.09
C GLU A 516 -19.80 -10.05 29.17
N ILE A 517 -20.28 -9.15 28.33
CA ILE A 517 -19.95 -7.74 28.12
C ILE A 517 -19.72 -6.97 29.43
N GLU A 518 -18.51 -6.45 29.64
CA GLU A 518 -18.20 -5.05 30.00
C GLU A 518 -16.70 -4.89 30.30
N ASP A 519 -16.18 -3.70 30.01
CA ASP A 519 -14.85 -3.19 30.34
C ASP A 519 -13.64 -3.68 29.53
N LEU A 520 -13.35 -2.98 28.43
CA LEU A 520 -12.16 -2.11 28.35
C LEU A 520 -12.28 -1.18 27.13
N ASP A 521 -12.37 0.10 27.45
CA ASP A 521 -12.92 1.20 26.66
C ASP A 521 -11.98 1.72 25.53
N PRO A 522 -12.42 1.68 24.25
CA PRO A 522 -11.75 2.28 23.08
C PRO A 522 -11.44 3.79 23.19
N THR A 523 -12.03 4.50 24.15
CA THR A 523 -11.93 5.96 24.32
C THR A 523 -10.55 6.41 24.82
N SER A 524 -9.79 5.54 25.49
CA SER A 524 -8.47 5.87 26.07
C SER A 524 -7.39 6.19 25.02
N ILE A 525 -7.50 5.60 23.82
CA ILE A 525 -6.56 5.81 22.73
C ILE A 525 -6.91 7.09 21.95
N ALA A 526 -8.20 7.44 21.87
CA ALA A 526 -8.67 8.70 21.28
C ALA A 526 -8.28 9.93 22.12
N LEU A 527 -8.24 9.79 23.45
CA LEU A 527 -7.93 10.90 24.38
C LEU A 527 -6.47 11.38 24.30
N ILE A 528 -5.52 10.48 24.05
CA ILE A 528 -4.09 10.84 23.93
C ILE A 528 -3.85 11.68 22.66
N ARG A 529 -4.54 11.36 21.57
CA ARG A 529 -4.49 12.14 20.32
C ARG A 529 -5.20 13.50 20.42
N ASN A 530 -6.24 13.61 21.24
CA ASN A 530 -6.95 14.88 21.43
C ASN A 530 -6.25 15.85 22.38
N LYS A 531 -5.45 15.37 23.35
CA LYS A 531 -4.70 16.24 24.27
C LYS A 531 -3.68 17.12 23.52
N GLU A 532 -2.98 16.55 22.55
CA GLU A 532 -1.99 17.27 21.73
C GLU A 532 -2.62 18.25 20.72
N LEU A 533 -3.85 17.98 20.26
CA LEU A 533 -4.63 18.91 19.42
C LEU A 533 -5.27 20.05 20.23
N THR A 534 -5.71 19.77 21.45
CA THR A 534 -6.39 20.74 22.34
C THR A 534 -5.43 21.84 22.78
N GLU A 535 -4.17 21.52 23.08
CA GLU A 535 -3.16 22.53 23.46
C GLU A 535 -2.82 23.47 22.30
N LYS A 536 -2.74 22.96 21.05
CA LYS A 536 -2.51 23.81 19.85
C LYS A 536 -3.71 24.70 19.49
N LEU A 537 -4.94 24.22 19.68
CA LEU A 537 -6.16 24.97 19.32
C LEU A 537 -6.56 26.01 20.37
N THR A 538 -6.04 25.94 21.61
CA THR A 538 -6.34 26.90 22.67
C THR A 538 -5.65 28.25 22.44
N ASP A 539 -4.41 28.24 21.95
CA ASP A 539 -3.67 29.45 21.60
C ASP A 539 -4.29 30.16 20.37
N ASP A 540 -4.68 29.39 19.35
CA ASP A 540 -5.34 29.92 18.15
C ASP A 540 -6.77 30.46 18.43
N TYR A 541 -7.48 29.86 19.39
CA TYR A 541 -8.82 30.29 19.82
C TYR A 541 -8.79 31.63 20.59
N GLU A 542 -7.81 31.85 21.47
CA GLU A 542 -7.68 33.12 22.19
C GLU A 542 -7.22 34.26 21.27
N ILE A 543 -6.41 33.97 20.24
CA ILE A 543 -6.05 34.96 19.19
C ILE A 543 -7.30 35.38 18.40
N LEU A 544 -8.14 34.42 17.98
CA LEU A 544 -9.39 34.69 17.25
C LEU A 544 -10.40 35.52 18.07
N LYS A 545 -10.50 35.25 19.37
CA LYS A 545 -11.36 35.99 20.31
C LYS A 545 -10.87 37.43 20.53
N LEU A 546 -9.56 37.64 20.55
CA LEU A 546 -8.96 38.98 20.58
C LEU A 546 -9.19 39.74 19.26
N GLN A 547 -9.09 39.08 18.11
CA GLN A 547 -9.38 39.66 16.78
C GLN A 547 -10.84 40.08 16.63
N GLN A 548 -11.78 39.24 17.04
CA GLN A 548 -13.20 39.55 17.00
C GLN A 548 -13.55 40.73 17.92
N LYS A 549 -12.98 40.76 19.13
CA LYS A 549 -13.20 41.85 20.09
C LYS A 549 -12.60 43.18 19.60
N ASN A 550 -11.47 43.15 18.90
CA ASN A 550 -10.92 44.35 18.26
C ASN A 550 -11.77 44.82 17.08
N ALA A 551 -12.31 43.91 16.25
CA ALA A 551 -13.22 44.28 15.17
C ALA A 551 -14.51 44.93 15.69
N GLU A 552 -15.10 44.40 16.77
CA GLU A 552 -16.29 44.97 17.42
C GLU A 552 -16.01 46.35 18.05
N LEU A 553 -14.85 46.51 18.69
CA LEU A 553 -14.43 47.81 19.23
C LEU A 553 -14.20 48.83 18.13
N GLN A 554 -13.56 48.45 17.01
CA GLN A 554 -13.34 49.33 15.87
C GLN A 554 -14.67 49.77 15.23
N LEU A 555 -15.62 48.83 15.04
CA LEU A 555 -16.96 49.17 14.57
C LEU A 555 -17.72 50.09 15.53
N SER A 556 -17.55 49.90 16.84
CA SER A 556 -18.13 50.78 17.86
C SER A 556 -17.54 52.19 17.83
N ILE A 557 -16.21 52.29 17.64
CA ILE A 557 -15.48 53.56 17.47
C ILE A 557 -16.01 54.29 16.22
N ASP A 558 -16.08 53.61 15.07
CA ASP A 558 -16.51 54.20 13.80
C ASP A 558 -17.98 54.62 13.85
N ARG A 559 -18.83 53.77 14.44
CA ARG A 559 -20.26 54.06 14.64
C ARG A 559 -20.44 55.27 15.55
N ASN A 560 -19.81 55.28 16.71
CA ASN A 560 -19.95 56.39 17.67
C ASN A 560 -19.40 57.69 17.08
N LYS A 561 -18.28 57.65 16.35
CA LYS A 561 -17.75 58.83 15.64
C LYS A 561 -18.76 59.40 14.65
N LYS A 562 -19.38 58.54 13.84
CA LYS A 562 -20.41 58.96 12.88
C LYS A 562 -21.65 59.55 13.57
N PHE A 563 -22.07 58.97 14.70
CA PHE A 563 -23.18 59.53 15.49
C PHE A 563 -22.81 60.88 16.13
N ILE A 564 -21.59 61.03 16.65
CA ILE A 564 -21.07 62.28 17.20
C ILE A 564 -21.05 63.37 16.12
N ASP A 565 -20.54 63.07 14.93
CA ASP A 565 -20.46 64.02 13.82
C ASP A 565 -21.85 64.46 13.36
N ASN A 566 -22.79 63.52 13.22
CA ASN A 566 -24.18 63.82 12.89
C ASN A 566 -24.87 64.65 13.98
N LEU A 567 -24.69 64.30 15.26
CA LEU A 567 -25.26 65.06 16.38
C LEU A 567 -24.64 66.46 16.49
N LYS A 568 -23.35 66.64 16.17
CA LYS A 568 -22.72 67.96 16.09
C LYS A 568 -23.32 68.81 14.98
N LEU A 569 -23.54 68.23 13.80
CA LEU A 569 -24.18 68.90 12.68
C LEU A 569 -25.65 69.28 12.99
N GLU A 570 -26.40 68.36 13.62
CA GLU A 570 -27.79 68.60 14.03
C GLU A 570 -27.89 69.65 15.14
N LEU A 571 -26.95 69.65 16.09
CA LEU A 571 -26.82 70.68 17.12
C LEU A 571 -26.51 72.06 16.51
N GLU A 572 -25.63 72.11 15.50
CA GLU A 572 -25.29 73.34 14.80
C GLU A 572 -26.50 73.88 14.00
N ASN A 573 -27.21 73.01 13.29
CA ASN A 573 -28.43 73.35 12.57
C ASN A 573 -29.56 73.81 13.52
N SER A 574 -29.72 73.13 14.66
CA SER A 574 -30.70 73.51 15.70
C SER A 574 -30.37 74.86 16.34
N ARG A 575 -29.08 75.18 16.53
CA ARG A 575 -28.61 76.51 16.98
C ARG A 575 -28.86 77.60 15.94
N LYS A 576 -28.64 77.31 14.65
CA LYS A 576 -28.93 78.23 13.55
C LYS A 576 -30.43 78.49 13.40
N SER A 577 -31.28 77.47 13.62
CA SER A 577 -32.74 77.59 13.67
C SER A 577 -33.20 78.49 14.83
N LEU A 578 -32.55 78.40 16.00
CA LEU A 578 -32.78 79.32 17.12
C LEU A 578 -32.38 80.78 16.77
N ALA A 579 -31.46 80.98 15.83
CA ALA A 579 -31.02 82.28 15.34
C ALA A 579 -31.91 82.84 14.20
N HIS A 580 -32.82 82.05 13.62
CA HIS A 580 -33.73 82.45 12.53
C HIS A 580 -35.19 82.08 12.88
N GLN A 581 -35.84 82.97 13.65
CA GLN A 581 -37.29 83.16 13.82
C GLN A 581 -38.24 81.94 13.71
N ASN A 582 -38.64 81.33 14.84
CA ASN A 582 -39.98 80.71 15.02
C ASN A 582 -40.30 80.38 16.52
N PRO A 583 -41.57 80.12 16.95
CA PRO A 583 -42.26 80.89 18.00
C PRO A 583 -42.39 80.18 19.36
N ASN A 584 -41.64 79.09 19.63
CA ASN A 584 -41.69 78.41 20.93
C ASN A 584 -40.29 77.98 21.42
N PRO A 585 -39.51 78.90 22.01
CA PRO A 585 -38.08 78.70 22.32
C PRO A 585 -37.81 77.66 23.42
N ALA A 586 -38.78 77.35 24.28
CA ALA A 586 -38.63 76.39 25.37
C ALA A 586 -38.39 74.95 24.86
N ASN A 587 -39.14 74.51 23.84
CA ASN A 587 -38.99 73.16 23.26
C ASN A 587 -37.65 72.98 22.53
N ILE A 588 -37.13 74.03 21.88
CA ILE A 588 -35.84 73.97 21.19
C ILE A 588 -34.68 73.97 22.19
N HIS A 589 -34.79 74.71 23.30
CA HIS A 589 -33.80 74.67 24.37
C HIS A 589 -33.71 73.30 25.03
N ASP A 590 -34.84 72.66 25.33
CA ASP A 590 -34.86 71.29 25.87
C ASP A 590 -34.33 70.28 24.85
N HIS A 591 -34.65 70.44 23.56
CA HIS A 591 -34.09 69.59 22.51
C HIS A 591 -32.57 69.74 22.37
N ILE A 592 -32.04 70.96 22.39
CA ILE A 592 -30.60 71.23 22.39
C ILE A 592 -29.93 70.64 23.65
N LYS A 593 -30.58 70.72 24.81
CA LYS A 593 -30.08 70.13 26.07
C LYS A 593 -30.01 68.60 25.97
N GLN A 594 -31.04 67.96 25.40
CA GLN A 594 -31.05 66.51 25.15
C GLN A 594 -29.99 66.09 24.12
N LEU A 595 -29.81 66.85 23.04
CA LEU A 595 -28.75 66.59 22.04
C LEU A 595 -27.35 66.70 22.65
N LYS A 596 -27.11 67.71 23.51
CA LYS A 596 -25.83 67.84 24.25
C LYS A 596 -25.57 66.69 25.21
N GLN A 597 -26.61 66.22 25.93
CA GLN A 597 -26.47 65.06 26.81
C GLN A 597 -26.17 63.78 26.03
N LYS A 598 -26.85 63.55 24.91
CA LYS A 598 -26.56 62.43 24.01
C LYS A 598 -25.14 62.52 23.44
N LEU A 599 -24.73 63.71 22.98
CA LEU A 599 -23.40 63.94 22.44
C LEU A 599 -22.33 63.59 23.47
N ALA A 600 -22.44 64.10 24.70
CA ALA A 600 -21.50 63.80 25.79
C ALA A 600 -21.46 62.31 26.13
N SER A 601 -22.60 61.62 26.11
CA SER A 601 -22.67 60.17 26.34
C SER A 601 -21.98 59.37 25.24
N TYR A 602 -22.13 59.78 23.96
CA TYR A 602 -21.47 59.09 22.84
C TYR A 602 -19.98 59.42 22.78
N GLU A 603 -19.55 60.63 23.14
CA GLU A 603 -18.14 61.02 23.25
C GLU A 603 -17.42 60.23 24.37
N ASP A 604 -18.05 60.06 25.54
CA ASP A 604 -17.51 59.21 26.61
C ASP A 604 -17.43 57.73 26.19
N SER A 605 -18.46 57.22 25.50
CA SER A 605 -18.44 55.86 24.96
C SER A 605 -17.38 55.66 23.87
N TYR A 606 -17.16 56.67 23.02
CA TYR A 606 -16.14 56.69 21.98
C TYR A 606 -14.73 56.64 22.57
N GLU A 607 -14.41 57.50 23.55
CA GLU A 607 -13.09 57.53 24.18
C GLU A 607 -12.81 56.26 24.99
N LYS A 608 -13.82 55.70 25.68
CA LYS A 608 -13.69 54.41 26.37
C LYS A 608 -13.40 53.25 25.40
N ALA A 609 -14.09 53.22 24.26
CA ALA A 609 -13.85 52.20 23.23
C ALA A 609 -12.45 52.34 22.61
N LYS A 610 -12.02 53.57 22.33
CA LYS A 610 -10.71 53.90 21.74
C LYS A 610 -9.54 53.58 22.67
N ALA A 611 -9.65 53.92 23.96
CA ALA A 611 -8.65 53.56 24.96
C ALA A 611 -8.51 52.04 25.09
N LYS A 612 -9.64 51.32 25.10
CA LYS A 612 -9.66 49.84 25.20
C LYS A 612 -9.07 49.17 23.95
N TYR A 613 -9.35 49.71 22.77
CA TYR A 613 -8.78 49.26 21.49
C TYR A 613 -7.25 49.42 21.46
N HIS A 614 -6.72 50.55 21.94
CA HIS A 614 -5.26 50.78 21.99
C HIS A 614 -4.52 49.89 23.00
N THR A 615 -5.19 49.39 24.03
CA THR A 615 -4.59 48.47 25.02
C THR A 615 -4.62 46.99 24.60
N LEU A 616 -5.39 46.62 23.57
CA LEU A 616 -5.48 45.25 23.06
C LEU A 616 -4.37 44.98 22.03
N SER A 617 -3.27 44.37 22.49
CA SER A 617 -2.19 43.88 21.62
C SER A 617 -2.66 42.68 20.79
N LEU A 618 -2.61 42.77 19.46
CA LEU A 618 -2.85 41.67 18.54
C LEU A 618 -1.51 41.11 18.03
N PRO A 619 -1.25 39.80 18.14
CA PRO A 619 -0.20 39.18 17.34
C PRO A 619 -0.63 39.18 15.86
N GLU A 620 0.27 39.58 14.95
CA GLU A 620 0.03 39.51 13.50
C GLU A 620 -0.01 38.05 13.02
N VAL A 621 -1.17 37.39 13.12
CA VAL A 621 -1.43 36.12 12.44
C VAL A 621 -2.83 36.17 11.81
N ILE A 622 -2.91 35.99 10.50
CA ILE A 622 -4.16 36.04 9.72
C ILE A 622 -4.78 34.63 9.68
N LEU A 623 -5.98 34.44 10.24
CA LEU A 623 -6.71 33.17 10.21
C LEU A 623 -7.84 33.16 9.13
N PRO A 624 -7.93 32.13 8.26
CA PRO A 624 -8.94 32.06 7.18
C PRO A 624 -10.36 31.73 7.64
N LYS A 625 -11.36 32.18 6.87
CA LYS A 625 -12.84 32.10 7.08
C LYS A 625 -13.47 30.71 7.35
N ALA A 626 -12.72 29.60 7.36
CA ALA A 626 -13.27 28.25 7.48
C ALA A 626 -13.74 27.86 8.91
N LEU A 627 -13.29 28.56 9.96
CA LEU A 627 -13.49 28.16 11.37
C LEU A 627 -14.86 28.51 11.99
N SER A 628 -15.68 29.36 11.35
CA SER A 628 -17.00 29.75 11.91
C SER A 628 -18.00 28.59 11.96
N SER A 629 -17.85 27.57 11.11
CA SER A 629 -18.77 26.43 11.03
C SER A 629 -18.53 25.37 12.11
N GLN A 630 -17.33 25.35 12.71
CA GLN A 630 -16.90 24.35 13.70
C GLN A 630 -17.34 24.69 15.14
N VAL A 631 -17.80 25.92 15.39
CA VAL A 631 -18.18 26.41 16.74
C VAL A 631 -19.57 25.91 17.16
N THR A 632 -20.48 25.65 16.21
CA THR A 632 -21.82 25.12 16.50
C THR A 632 -21.74 23.71 17.09
N THR A 633 -20.83 22.88 16.56
CA THR A 633 -20.54 21.51 17.02
C THR A 633 -19.96 21.48 18.44
N LEU A 634 -19.28 22.55 18.87
CA LEU A 634 -18.66 22.68 20.19
C LEU A 634 -19.69 22.81 21.35
N THR A 635 -20.93 23.20 21.03
CA THR A 635 -21.99 23.39 22.03
C THR A 635 -22.65 22.06 22.40
N GLU A 636 -22.75 21.15 21.44
CA GLU A 636 -23.27 19.78 21.63
C GLU A 636 -22.29 18.94 22.47
N LEU A 637 -20.99 19.08 22.22
CA LEU A 637 -19.93 18.35 22.94
C LEU A 637 -19.79 18.75 24.43
N LYS A 638 -20.16 19.99 24.79
CA LYS A 638 -20.13 20.46 26.19
C LYS A 638 -21.25 19.87 27.06
N GLN A 639 -22.32 19.37 26.45
CA GLN A 639 -23.38 18.68 27.19
C GLN A 639 -22.99 17.25 27.55
N GLU A 640 -22.13 16.60 26.75
CA GLU A 640 -21.56 15.28 27.06
C GLU A 640 -20.44 15.35 28.12
N GLU A 641 -19.67 16.44 28.18
CA GLU A 641 -18.60 16.67 29.18
C GLU A 641 -19.13 16.64 30.63
N ALA A 642 -20.35 17.13 30.87
CA ALA A 642 -20.96 17.19 32.19
C ALA A 642 -21.31 15.79 32.74
N VAL A 643 -21.59 14.82 31.86
CA VAL A 643 -21.92 13.43 32.22
C VAL A 643 -20.66 12.63 32.56
N LEU A 644 -19.52 12.99 31.94
CA LEU A 644 -18.24 12.28 32.10
C LEU A 644 -17.43 12.73 33.32
N LYS A 645 -17.62 13.98 33.79
CA LYS A 645 -16.98 14.50 35.00
C LYS A 645 -17.30 13.72 36.27
N GLN A 646 -18.48 13.10 36.35
CA GLN A 646 -18.89 12.32 37.53
C GLN A 646 -18.13 10.99 37.68
N ARG A 647 -17.39 10.54 36.65
CA ARG A 647 -16.68 9.25 36.63
C ARG A 647 -15.14 9.39 36.71
N ALA A 648 -14.61 10.60 36.84
CA ALA A 648 -13.17 10.89 36.79
C ALA A 648 -12.46 10.81 38.16
N ASP A 649 -13.19 10.75 39.28
CA ASP A 649 -12.60 10.80 40.63
C ASP A 649 -11.82 9.52 41.01
N ASP A 650 -11.99 8.41 40.28
CA ASP A 650 -11.32 7.14 40.57
C ASP A 650 -9.92 7.00 39.92
N LEU A 651 -9.50 7.94 39.07
CA LEU A 651 -8.22 7.87 38.35
C LEU A 651 -7.00 8.34 39.18
N ALA A 652 -7.23 9.03 40.29
CA ALA A 652 -6.17 9.52 41.18
C ALA A 652 -5.36 8.36 41.82
N LEU A 653 -5.98 7.19 41.99
CA LEU A 653 -5.33 5.98 42.53
C LEU A 653 -4.31 5.34 41.57
N VAL A 654 -4.42 5.60 40.26
CA VAL A 654 -3.55 4.99 39.24
C VAL A 654 -2.25 5.77 39.07
N GLU A 655 -2.26 7.08 39.29
CA GLU A 655 -1.04 7.90 39.33
C GLU A 655 -0.15 7.53 40.53
N GLU A 656 -0.74 7.30 41.70
CA GLU A 656 -0.01 6.88 42.90
C GLU A 656 0.67 5.51 42.70
N ALA A 657 -0.01 4.58 42.00
CA ALA A 657 0.56 3.28 41.65
C ALA A 657 1.75 3.40 40.68
N ARG A 658 1.69 4.29 39.68
CA ARG A 658 2.80 4.50 38.73
C ARG A 658 4.03 5.09 39.39
N GLU A 659 3.85 5.98 40.36
CA GLU A 659 4.98 6.59 41.09
C GLU A 659 5.71 5.57 41.98
N VAL A 660 4.95 4.66 42.60
CA VAL A 660 5.50 3.53 43.37
C VAL A 660 6.28 2.55 42.48
N PHE A 661 5.76 2.23 41.28
CA PHE A 661 6.45 1.34 40.33
C PHE A 661 7.73 1.95 39.74
N SER A 662 7.77 3.26 39.55
CA SER A 662 8.97 3.98 39.08
C SER A 662 10.11 3.94 40.12
N ARG A 663 9.77 4.05 41.42
CA ARG A 663 10.73 3.96 42.52
C ARG A 663 11.27 2.55 42.75
N LEU A 664 10.48 1.52 42.48
CA LEU A 664 10.91 0.12 42.58
C LEU A 664 11.81 -0.35 41.43
N ARG A 665 11.84 0.40 40.32
CA ARG A 665 12.61 0.07 39.10
C ARG A 665 14.01 0.69 39.06
N LYS A 666 14.25 1.73 39.88
CA LYS A 666 15.58 2.26 40.20
C LYS A 666 16.19 1.43 41.33
#